data_AF-A0A1B6DW80-F1
#
_entry.id   AF-A0A1B6DW80-F1
#
_cell.length_a   1.000
_cell.length_b   1.000
_cell.length_c   1.000
_cell.angle_alpha   90.00
_cell.angle_beta   90.00
_cell.angle_gamma   90.00
#
_symmetry.space_group_name_H-M   'P 1'
#
loop_
_entity.id
_entity.type
_entity.pdbx_description
1 polymer ?
#
loop_
_entity_poly.entity_id
_entity_poly.type
_entity_poly.pdbx_seq_one_letter_code
_entity_poly.pdbx_strand_id
1 'polypeptide(L)'
;MVKTVKSISKTKYEDRNATSKVSFEAVNVEIKLPNTLVLLLSSDEDSVLVQVLSTLDKYAAKSQNNVEILHKANIVDKLIALLDYPQLCVKRFTIKLLSEMCFYDDVCENLLKDNVYVEKFMEYLKANADLVLKEFSASIIAQLTKHSEGYSQVIKYGNTDVLLTNLACSDPDILNNCLEIIKNLLSEPYGKNLFVQNKGFRFAPLINLLASEYPAIQNLSLDVLTALTAWASDDNLQEMFLNEGGIKNILETIQNYEMRDIHSKCLDVLSNVCENHLMLKALQSSGTRALLSYIDNIYDSELRVKALCTVLKLASTSIGRKMLLENEILDQIIPMVVLESMSLCVCQGLVHLIKDSWALGKVIEKGIIDMILTVIKQESRDWETREAAVFLLYEILCRDMHSCEQMVQNGKQEILIDILLDKKNNLPVAVARHLANILGLLSTNETIREKIVKPQLIGALLTCFKERQEDTILLRIAACEAINTLLCMSEARQYLHQVSGMQTIWESITKLKTTLPLFQVIANFVYFAVTADNVLASDLYQMGALKWLLENKALRNELPTWDLALQALFNNFLPLKFAYTGRLDLNDVTDTTFYITRVPIKRDRVMNGYFPILKDLLECTASPNKVVYFVNFEKPIKYTSDDLSNSTYITVNKSSINSTKSDNNSSRRNTSASVKTNDSIPFLNLMCDSYICEYLVRLKLQLQEMDIKFDELRKSIISNSPSVVDKTIVEVMSNIIGVFVCNQMSGPTTNIPCTNHILDLHLSELKLELESCLIPIGYLRVGLYLERALLFKVLADQVGLPSCLVRGEYGRSWVEVALPELSAMPRPLYPSKLLRPNFIVDLMKNPGKLIPINTDEANDYCKNYYSSKY
;
A
#
# COMPACT_ATOMS: atom_id res chain seq x y z
N MET A 1 77.03 69.75 93.72
CA MET A 1 76.28 70.74 92.90
C MET A 1 76.22 70.23 91.46
N VAL A 2 75.03 69.78 91.03
CA VAL A 2 74.40 69.95 89.68
C VAL A 2 75.38 69.89 88.47
N LYS A 3 75.37 68.93 87.52
CA LYS A 3 74.26 68.59 86.60
C LYS A 3 74.65 67.42 85.66
N THR A 4 73.67 66.54 85.39
CA THR A 4 73.45 65.73 84.17
C THR A 4 74.43 64.61 83.75
N VAL A 5 74.06 63.40 84.15
CA VAL A 5 74.32 62.13 83.45
C VAL A 5 73.40 62.05 82.22
N LYS A 6 73.96 61.79 81.03
CA LYS A 6 73.21 61.22 79.89
C LYS A 6 74.01 60.04 79.34
N SER A 7 73.51 58.85 79.66
CA SER A 7 73.88 57.58 79.04
C SER A 7 73.40 57.58 77.58
N ILE A 8 74.33 57.49 76.63
CA ILE A 8 74.00 57.22 75.23
C ILE A 8 73.94 55.70 75.08
N SER A 9 72.71 55.19 74.95
CA SER A 9 72.41 53.82 74.57
C SER A 9 72.76 53.60 73.10
N LYS A 10 73.43 52.47 72.82
CA LYS A 10 73.70 51.97 71.46
C LYS A 10 72.37 51.68 70.76
N THR A 11 71.90 52.60 69.93
CA THR A 11 70.89 52.31 68.91
C THR A 11 71.55 51.52 67.79
N LYS A 12 71.13 50.26 67.61
CA LYS A 12 71.39 49.49 66.39
C LYS A 12 70.91 50.34 65.21
N TYR A 13 71.83 50.73 64.33
CA TYR A 13 71.50 51.28 63.02
C TYR A 13 70.79 50.16 62.24
N GLU A 14 69.46 50.24 62.11
CA GLU A 14 68.76 49.55 61.02
C GLU A 14 69.09 50.31 59.74
N ASP A 15 69.86 49.65 58.88
CA ASP A 15 70.26 50.19 57.58
C ASP A 15 69.00 50.41 56.73
N ARG A 16 68.59 51.68 56.58
CA ARG A 16 67.46 52.09 55.74
C ARG A 16 67.67 51.77 54.25
N ASN A 17 68.89 51.36 53.85
CA ASN A 17 69.21 50.86 52.51
C ASN A 17 69.22 49.33 52.41
N ALA A 18 68.91 48.59 53.49
CA ALA A 18 68.83 47.13 53.42
C ALA A 18 67.63 46.65 52.58
N THR A 19 66.53 47.41 52.56
CA THR A 19 65.36 47.11 51.71
C THR A 19 65.55 47.52 50.25
N SER A 20 66.28 48.60 49.97
CA SER A 20 66.55 49.06 48.59
C SER A 20 67.65 48.29 47.87
N LYS A 21 68.54 47.59 48.60
CA LYS A 21 69.53 46.68 48.01
C LYS A 21 68.99 45.28 47.68
N VAL A 22 67.77 44.95 48.13
CA VAL A 22 67.15 43.62 47.99
C VAL A 22 65.89 43.66 47.08
N SER A 23 65.36 44.85 46.78
CA SER A 23 64.22 45.01 45.86
C SER A 23 64.64 44.87 44.40
N PHE A 24 63.93 44.03 43.64
CA PHE A 24 64.12 43.87 42.20
C PHE A 24 63.69 45.13 41.43
N GLU A 25 64.50 45.60 40.49
CA GLU A 25 64.16 46.73 39.61
C GLU A 25 63.22 46.26 38.49
N ALA A 26 62.10 46.97 38.28
CA ALA A 26 61.11 46.59 37.27
C ALA A 26 61.70 46.61 35.86
N VAL A 27 61.47 45.53 35.10
CA VAL A 27 61.96 45.36 33.71
C VAL A 27 60.77 45.37 32.74
N ASN A 28 60.83 46.20 31.70
CA ASN A 28 59.86 46.20 30.61
C ASN A 28 60.35 45.31 29.46
N VAL A 29 59.56 44.30 29.08
CA VAL A 29 59.86 43.37 27.98
C VAL A 29 58.81 43.50 26.87
N GLU A 30 59.25 43.75 25.63
CA GLU A 30 58.35 43.77 24.46
C GLU A 30 58.11 42.33 23.95
N ILE A 31 56.86 41.89 23.92
CA ILE A 31 56.48 40.53 23.50
C ILE A 31 55.65 40.60 22.22
N LYS A 32 56.11 39.90 21.16
CA LYS A 32 55.47 39.89 19.83
C LYS A 32 54.84 38.55 19.44
N LEU A 33 55.13 37.48 20.18
CA LEU A 33 54.66 36.13 19.86
C LEU A 33 53.66 35.63 20.92
N PRO A 34 52.50 35.09 20.52
CA PRO A 34 51.49 34.58 21.44
C PRO A 34 52.01 33.40 22.28
N ASN A 35 52.85 32.53 21.72
CA ASN A 35 53.45 31.40 22.46
C ASN A 35 54.30 31.88 23.65
N THR A 36 54.97 33.03 23.53
CA THR A 36 55.74 33.62 24.64
C THR A 36 54.81 34.10 25.75
N LEU A 37 53.64 34.66 25.41
CA LEU A 37 52.61 34.99 26.39
C LEU A 37 52.04 33.74 27.08
N VAL A 38 51.82 32.64 26.35
CA VAL A 38 51.38 31.36 26.93
C VAL A 38 52.39 30.82 27.96
N LEU A 39 53.70 31.05 27.78
CA LEU A 39 54.71 30.69 28.78
C LEU A 39 54.56 31.50 30.07
N LEU A 40 54.22 32.79 29.98
CA LEU A 40 54.07 33.69 31.12
C LEU A 40 52.82 33.43 31.96
N LEU A 41 51.89 32.58 31.51
CA LEU A 41 50.78 32.08 32.33
C LEU A 41 51.24 31.24 33.53
N SER A 42 52.52 30.86 33.60
CA SER A 42 53.14 30.18 34.74
C SER A 42 53.83 31.14 35.73
N SER A 43 53.60 32.45 35.62
CA SER A 43 54.14 33.47 36.54
C SER A 43 53.41 33.47 37.88
N ASP A 44 54.11 33.78 38.97
CA ASP A 44 53.54 34.00 40.31
C ASP A 44 53.06 35.45 40.52
N GLU A 45 53.23 36.33 39.53
CA GLU A 45 52.84 37.74 39.61
C GLU A 45 51.42 37.98 39.06
N ASP A 46 50.47 38.33 39.94
CA ASP A 46 49.08 38.61 39.59
C ASP A 46 48.93 39.65 38.47
N SER A 47 49.73 40.73 38.51
CA SER A 47 49.72 41.80 37.50
C SER A 47 50.14 41.29 36.12
N VAL A 48 51.13 40.39 36.06
CA VAL A 48 51.60 39.75 34.83
C VAL A 48 50.53 38.82 34.30
N LEU A 49 49.97 37.94 35.15
CA LEU A 49 48.93 37.00 34.75
C LEU A 49 47.69 37.71 34.16
N VAL A 50 47.20 38.76 34.82
CA VAL A 50 46.05 39.53 34.32
C VAL A 50 46.36 40.19 32.97
N GLN A 51 47.54 40.80 32.81
CA GLN A 51 47.93 41.46 31.56
C GLN A 51 48.09 40.45 30.42
N VAL A 52 48.68 39.29 30.70
CA VAL A 52 48.86 38.19 29.76
C VAL A 52 47.51 37.63 29.32
N LEU A 53 46.64 37.27 30.27
CA LEU A 53 45.30 36.74 29.99
C LEU A 53 44.46 37.74 29.19
N SER A 54 44.47 39.03 29.55
CA SER A 54 43.74 40.06 28.80
C SER A 54 44.28 40.26 27.37
N THR A 55 45.59 40.11 27.18
CA THR A 55 46.21 40.23 25.85
C THR A 55 45.89 39.02 24.98
N LEU A 56 45.91 37.82 25.56
CA LEU A 56 45.54 36.57 24.89
C LEU A 56 44.05 36.53 24.54
N ASP A 57 43.17 37.00 25.43
CA ASP A 57 41.72 37.18 25.19
C ASP A 57 41.47 38.04 23.94
N LYS A 58 42.10 39.21 23.87
CA LYS A 58 42.03 40.10 22.69
C LYS A 58 42.63 39.49 21.42
N TYR A 59 43.53 38.53 21.54
CA TYR A 59 44.12 37.84 20.39
C TYR A 59 43.19 36.71 19.90
N ALA A 60 42.64 35.92 20.82
CA ALA A 60 41.66 34.87 20.55
C ALA A 60 40.42 35.43 19.84
N ALA A 61 39.83 36.51 20.39
CA ALA A 61 38.62 37.14 19.86
C ALA A 61 38.74 37.71 18.43
N LYS A 62 39.95 37.78 17.84
CA LYS A 62 40.14 38.31 16.48
C LYS A 62 39.83 37.30 15.38
N SER A 63 40.09 36.01 15.60
CA SER A 63 39.83 34.97 14.60
C SER A 63 39.99 33.57 15.20
N GLN A 64 39.25 32.61 14.66
CA GLN A 64 39.32 31.20 15.08
C GLN A 64 40.70 30.57 14.81
N ASN A 65 41.42 31.02 13.77
CA ASN A 65 42.81 30.60 13.52
C ASN A 65 43.76 31.02 14.66
N ASN A 66 43.50 32.14 15.34
CA ASN A 66 44.27 32.53 16.51
C ASN A 66 44.01 31.57 17.68
N VAL A 67 42.77 31.12 17.86
CA VAL A 67 42.41 30.10 18.87
C VAL A 67 43.13 28.79 18.58
N GLU A 68 43.17 28.35 17.32
CA GLU A 68 43.92 27.16 16.90
C GLU A 68 45.43 27.27 17.24
N ILE A 69 46.05 28.43 16.97
CA ILE A 69 47.45 28.70 17.32
C ILE A 69 47.67 28.58 18.83
N LEU A 70 46.76 29.14 19.64
CA LEU A 70 46.84 29.08 21.10
C LEU A 70 46.61 27.66 21.63
N HIS A 71 45.66 26.91 21.06
CA HIS A 71 45.41 25.52 21.41
C HIS A 71 46.62 24.63 21.12
N LYS A 72 47.25 24.78 19.94
CA LYS A 72 48.51 24.12 19.59
C LYS A 72 49.68 24.47 20.52
N ALA A 73 49.63 25.63 21.19
CA ALA A 73 50.59 26.03 22.21
C ALA A 73 50.31 25.42 23.61
N ASN A 74 49.35 24.51 23.72
CA ASN A 74 48.90 23.85 24.95
C ASN A 74 48.46 24.83 26.04
N ILE A 75 47.75 25.89 25.65
CA ILE A 75 47.24 26.90 26.58
C ILE A 75 46.14 26.35 27.50
N VAL A 76 45.34 25.38 27.04
CA VAL A 76 44.13 24.90 27.74
C VAL A 76 44.47 24.33 29.12
N ASP A 77 45.48 23.46 29.22
CA ASP A 77 45.95 22.90 30.49
C ASP A 77 46.38 23.99 31.49
N LYS A 78 47.02 25.05 30.99
CA LYS A 78 47.44 26.19 31.81
C LYS A 78 46.25 27.00 32.30
N LEU A 79 45.26 27.25 31.45
CA LEU A 79 44.04 27.96 31.84
C LEU A 79 43.24 27.17 32.87
N ILE A 80 43.12 25.85 32.69
CA ILE A 80 42.46 24.97 33.66
C ILE A 80 43.10 25.10 35.05
N ALA A 81 44.44 25.08 35.13
CA ALA A 81 45.15 25.25 36.40
C ALA A 81 44.88 26.62 37.04
N LEU A 82 44.77 27.68 36.23
CA LEU A 82 44.49 29.04 36.71
C LEU A 82 43.05 29.26 37.18
N LEU A 83 42.11 28.35 36.91
CA LEU A 83 40.75 28.44 37.45
C LEU A 83 40.71 28.34 38.99
N ASP A 84 41.70 27.68 39.60
CA ASP A 84 41.82 27.56 41.07
C ASP A 84 42.70 28.64 41.71
N TYR A 85 43.24 29.57 40.92
CA TYR A 85 44.16 30.60 41.39
C TYR A 85 43.53 31.54 42.44
N PRO A 86 44.17 31.87 43.57
CA PRO A 86 43.52 32.55 44.70
C PRO A 86 42.94 33.93 44.33
N GLN A 87 43.54 34.64 43.40
CA GLN A 87 43.12 35.99 43.00
C GLN A 87 41.92 35.96 42.03
N LEU A 88 40.80 36.57 42.44
CA LEU A 88 39.54 36.58 41.67
C LEU A 88 39.70 37.20 40.27
N CYS A 89 40.50 38.25 40.13
CA CYS A 89 40.76 38.88 38.82
C CYS A 89 41.39 37.88 37.85
N VAL A 90 42.36 37.08 38.30
CA VAL A 90 43.00 36.05 37.46
C VAL A 90 41.96 35.01 37.04
N LYS A 91 41.09 34.55 37.94
CA LYS A 91 39.99 33.63 37.60
C LYS A 91 39.05 34.19 36.53
N ARG A 92 38.62 35.45 36.67
CA ARG A 92 37.72 36.13 35.71
C ARG A 92 38.30 36.19 34.30
N PHE A 93 39.56 36.63 34.18
CA PHE A 93 40.22 36.70 32.87
C PHE A 93 40.53 35.31 32.30
N THR A 94 40.81 34.34 33.16
CA THR A 94 41.04 32.94 32.77
C THR A 94 39.79 32.33 32.16
N ILE A 95 38.65 32.41 32.86
CA ILE A 95 37.41 31.80 32.38
C ILE A 95 36.88 32.50 31.13
N LYS A 96 37.06 33.81 31.02
CA LYS A 96 36.69 34.58 29.83
C LYS A 96 37.45 34.12 28.60
N LEU A 97 38.78 34.02 28.70
CA LEU A 97 39.60 33.51 27.60
C LEU A 97 39.22 32.07 27.27
N LEU A 98 39.00 31.23 28.29
CA LEU A 98 38.58 29.84 28.06
C LEU A 98 37.22 29.76 27.35
N SER A 99 36.24 30.59 27.71
CA SER A 99 34.94 30.63 27.04
C SER A 99 35.03 31.05 25.57
N GLU A 100 35.90 32.01 25.25
CA GLU A 100 36.16 32.41 23.85
C GLU A 100 36.80 31.26 23.07
N MET A 101 37.68 30.49 23.72
CA MET A 101 38.32 29.34 23.10
C MET A 101 37.37 28.16 22.86
N CYS A 102 36.31 28.00 23.66
CA CYS A 102 35.31 26.93 23.50
C CYS A 102 34.47 27.03 22.21
N PHE A 103 34.60 28.10 21.44
CA PHE A 103 34.04 28.16 20.08
C PHE A 103 34.87 27.35 19.06
N TYR A 104 35.99 26.75 19.48
CA TYR A 104 36.78 25.80 18.69
C TYR A 104 36.62 24.38 19.23
N ASP A 105 36.11 23.47 18.40
CA ASP A 105 35.66 22.13 18.82
C ASP A 105 36.76 21.31 19.54
N ASP A 106 38.02 21.39 19.12
CA ASP A 106 39.12 20.66 19.79
C ASP A 106 39.38 21.12 21.24
N VAL A 107 38.98 22.36 21.60
CA VAL A 107 39.01 22.84 22.98
C VAL A 107 37.91 22.17 23.78
N CYS A 108 36.70 22.09 23.22
CA CYS A 108 35.57 21.38 23.82
C CYS A 108 35.89 19.90 24.03
N GLU A 109 36.43 19.21 23.01
CA GLU A 109 36.84 17.81 23.12
C GLU A 109 37.91 17.60 24.20
N ASN A 110 38.86 18.54 24.34
CA ASN A 110 39.85 18.48 25.42
C ASN A 110 39.22 18.62 26.80
N LEU A 111 38.25 19.53 26.98
CA LEU A 111 37.52 19.71 28.24
C LEU A 111 36.59 18.53 28.56
N LEU A 112 36.08 17.82 27.56
CA LEU A 112 35.16 16.70 27.76
C LEU A 112 35.86 15.38 28.12
N LYS A 113 37.20 15.31 28.03
CA LYS A 113 37.99 14.13 28.44
C LYS A 113 37.87 13.82 29.93
N ASP A 114 37.59 14.82 30.77
CA ASP A 114 37.48 14.69 32.21
C ASP A 114 36.22 15.41 32.71
N ASN A 115 35.35 14.69 33.43
CA ASN A 115 34.07 15.20 33.91
C ASN A 115 34.21 16.27 35.02
N VAL A 116 35.38 16.36 35.67
CA VAL A 116 35.63 17.33 36.73
C VAL A 116 35.41 18.77 36.25
N TYR A 117 35.67 19.07 34.97
CA TYR A 117 35.52 20.42 34.44
C TYR A 117 34.06 20.83 34.28
N VAL A 118 33.20 19.93 33.79
CA VAL A 118 31.75 20.20 33.71
C VAL A 118 31.16 20.41 35.10
N GLU A 119 31.54 19.58 36.08
CA GLU A 119 31.12 19.75 37.48
C GLU A 119 31.53 21.12 38.04
N LYS A 120 32.77 21.54 37.78
CA LYS A 120 33.32 22.83 38.21
C LYS A 120 32.57 24.02 37.60
N PHE A 121 32.28 23.99 36.29
CA PHE A 121 31.51 25.06 35.64
C PHE A 121 30.06 25.10 36.14
N MET A 122 29.46 23.95 36.42
CA MET A 122 28.12 23.89 37.04
C MET A 122 28.12 24.45 38.47
N GLU A 123 29.21 24.25 39.23
CA GLU A 123 29.38 24.85 40.56
C GLU A 123 29.50 26.38 40.47
N TYR A 124 30.28 26.91 39.52
CA TYR A 124 30.36 28.36 39.26
C TYR A 124 29.01 28.94 38.84
N LEU A 125 28.21 28.19 38.09
CA LEU A 125 26.86 28.60 37.70
C LEU A 125 25.88 28.64 38.88
N LYS A 126 26.11 27.81 39.91
CA LYS A 126 25.34 27.76 41.16
C LYS A 126 25.77 28.86 42.14
N ALA A 127 27.03 29.28 42.12
CA ALA A 127 27.57 30.26 43.05
C ALA A 127 27.01 31.68 42.77
N ASN A 128 26.51 32.35 43.82
CA ASN A 128 25.84 33.66 43.71
C ASN A 128 26.79 34.89 43.76
N ALA A 129 28.11 34.70 43.86
CA ALA A 129 29.00 35.80 44.24
C ALA A 129 29.58 36.60 43.06
N ASP A 130 29.74 35.99 41.88
CA ASP A 130 30.45 36.62 40.74
C ASP A 130 29.72 36.40 39.41
N LEU A 131 29.16 37.47 38.86
CA LEU A 131 28.42 37.43 37.59
C LEU A 131 29.31 37.07 36.40
N VAL A 132 30.59 37.47 36.41
CA VAL A 132 31.53 37.21 35.31
C VAL A 132 31.89 35.72 35.25
N LEU A 133 32.16 35.11 36.41
CA LEU A 133 32.38 33.66 36.46
C LEU A 133 31.13 32.90 36.01
N LYS A 134 29.95 33.39 36.38
CA LYS A 134 28.67 32.76 36.04
C LYS A 134 28.35 32.82 34.55
N GLU A 135 28.50 33.99 33.94
CA GLU A 135 28.29 34.24 32.50
C GLU A 135 29.17 33.33 31.64
N PHE A 136 30.48 33.38 31.86
CA PHE A 136 31.42 32.61 31.04
C PHE A 136 31.37 31.11 31.34
N SER A 137 31.02 30.69 32.56
CA SER A 137 30.71 29.27 32.83
C SER A 137 29.50 28.80 32.05
N ALA A 138 28.41 29.59 32.03
CA ALA A 138 27.22 29.25 31.25
C ALA A 138 27.54 29.21 29.75
N SER A 139 28.35 30.15 29.24
CA SER A 139 28.80 30.17 27.85
C SER A 139 29.59 28.90 27.48
N ILE A 140 30.54 28.48 28.34
CA ILE A 140 31.30 27.24 28.15
C ILE A 140 30.34 26.05 28.09
N ILE A 141 29.45 25.90 29.09
CA ILE A 141 28.51 24.77 29.14
C ILE A 141 27.58 24.77 27.92
N ALA A 142 27.15 25.93 27.43
CA ALA A 142 26.34 26.04 26.22
C ALA A 142 27.07 25.50 24.97
N GLN A 143 28.39 25.71 24.85
CA GLN A 143 29.17 25.10 23.77
C GLN A 143 29.38 23.59 24.00
N LEU A 144 29.73 23.18 25.22
CA LEU A 144 29.99 21.77 25.54
C LEU A 144 28.76 20.89 25.29
N THR A 145 27.56 21.39 25.61
CA THR A 145 26.29 20.66 25.42
C THR A 145 25.87 20.46 23.97
N LYS A 146 26.55 21.07 22.99
CA LYS A 146 26.38 20.76 21.57
C LYS A 146 27.00 19.39 21.22
N HIS A 147 27.94 18.89 22.02
CA HIS A 147 28.53 17.56 21.88
C HIS A 147 27.77 16.54 22.73
N SER A 148 27.64 15.30 22.24
CA SER A 148 26.93 14.21 22.92
C SER A 148 27.52 13.86 24.30
N GLU A 149 28.84 13.94 24.44
CA GLU A 149 29.53 13.70 25.71
C GLU A 149 29.24 14.82 26.72
N GLY A 150 29.29 16.09 26.30
CA GLY A 150 28.96 17.23 27.16
C GLY A 150 27.50 17.24 27.61
N TYR A 151 26.57 16.89 26.70
CA TYR A 151 25.18 16.62 27.03
C TYR A 151 25.06 15.58 28.16
N SER A 152 25.74 14.44 28.00
CA SER A 152 25.67 13.32 28.96
C SER A 152 26.25 13.69 30.33
N GLN A 153 27.37 14.43 30.35
CA GLN A 153 28.01 14.88 31.58
C GLN A 153 27.17 15.91 32.32
N VAL A 154 26.57 16.89 31.63
CA VAL A 154 25.68 17.89 32.25
C VAL A 154 24.42 17.23 32.82
N ILE A 155 23.89 16.19 32.17
CA ILE A 155 22.74 15.46 32.71
C ILE A 155 23.09 14.64 33.95
N LYS A 156 24.25 13.97 33.92
CA LYS A 156 24.65 13.06 35.00
C LYS A 156 25.14 13.80 36.25
N TYR A 157 25.87 14.89 36.05
CA TYR A 157 26.57 15.60 37.10
C TYR A 157 26.08 17.03 37.31
N GLY A 158 25.38 17.62 36.33
CA GLY A 158 24.79 18.93 36.45
C GLY A 158 23.47 18.91 37.22
N ASN A 159 23.32 19.81 38.18
CA ASN A 159 22.02 20.03 38.81
C ASN A 159 21.18 20.97 37.92
N THR A 160 20.13 20.43 37.30
CA THR A 160 19.21 21.20 36.45
C THR A 160 18.40 22.25 37.22
N ASP A 161 18.27 22.16 38.54
CA ASP A 161 17.69 23.21 39.39
C ASP A 161 18.43 24.54 39.22
N VAL A 162 19.76 24.48 39.01
CA VAL A 162 20.61 25.66 38.86
C VAL A 162 20.24 26.42 37.59
N LEU A 163 19.96 25.69 36.49
CA LEU A 163 19.52 26.28 35.22
C LEU A 163 18.16 26.97 35.39
N LEU A 164 17.21 26.31 36.07
CA LEU A 164 15.88 26.85 36.34
C LEU A 164 15.93 28.13 37.20
N THR A 165 16.77 28.12 38.24
CA THR A 165 16.96 29.28 39.13
C THR A 165 17.53 30.48 38.37
N ASN A 166 18.41 30.22 37.40
CA ASN A 166 19.06 31.26 36.62
C ASN A 166 18.19 31.85 35.50
N LEU A 167 17.02 31.28 35.22
CA LEU A 167 16.01 31.92 34.35
C LEU A 167 15.45 33.22 34.95
N ALA A 168 15.57 33.42 36.27
CA ALA A 168 15.18 34.66 36.96
C ALA A 168 16.32 35.69 37.06
N CYS A 169 17.50 35.40 36.47
CA CYS A 169 18.65 36.31 36.52
C CYS A 169 18.36 37.58 35.71
N SER A 170 18.75 38.75 36.25
CA SER A 170 18.58 40.04 35.57
C SER A 170 19.61 40.28 34.46
N ASP A 171 20.70 39.51 34.47
CA ASP A 171 21.77 39.60 33.48
C ASP A 171 21.38 38.89 32.16
N PRO A 172 21.31 39.61 31.02
CA PRO A 172 20.88 39.06 29.74
C PRO A 172 21.77 37.95 29.20
N ASP A 173 23.08 38.05 29.39
CA ASP A 173 24.07 37.11 28.82
C ASP A 173 24.04 35.78 29.58
N ILE A 174 23.96 35.83 30.91
CA ILE A 174 23.74 34.65 31.75
C ILE A 174 22.43 33.96 31.36
N LEU A 175 21.35 34.74 31.21
CA LEU A 175 20.04 34.22 30.85
C LEU A 175 20.05 33.57 29.46
N ASN A 176 20.63 34.24 28.47
CA ASN A 176 20.77 33.74 27.10
C ASN A 176 21.53 32.41 27.06
N ASN A 177 22.67 32.34 27.75
CA ASN A 177 23.47 31.11 27.82
C ASN A 177 22.72 29.99 28.57
N CYS A 178 21.98 30.29 29.64
CA CYS A 178 21.16 29.30 30.33
C CYS A 178 20.04 28.74 29.45
N LEU A 179 19.38 29.58 28.65
CA LEU A 179 18.37 29.13 27.69
C LEU A 179 18.96 28.23 26.59
N GLU A 180 20.16 28.57 26.09
CA GLU A 180 20.86 27.74 25.09
C GLU A 180 21.22 26.36 25.67
N ILE A 181 21.70 26.30 26.92
CA ILE A 181 21.95 25.02 27.61
C ILE A 181 20.65 24.22 27.70
N ILE A 182 19.55 24.84 28.18
CA ILE A 182 18.27 24.14 28.31
C ILE A 182 17.80 23.62 26.96
N LYS A 183 17.86 24.44 25.90
CA LYS A 183 17.52 24.04 24.53
C LYS A 183 18.33 22.83 24.08
N ASN A 184 19.65 22.83 24.30
CA ASN A 184 20.52 21.70 23.96
C ASN A 184 20.13 20.44 24.75
N LEU A 185 19.81 20.57 26.04
CA LEU A 185 19.36 19.45 26.86
C LEU A 185 17.99 18.89 26.44
N LEU A 186 17.13 19.73 25.87
CA LEU A 186 15.83 19.32 25.33
C LEU A 186 15.93 18.69 23.93
N SER A 187 17.09 18.63 23.29
CA SER A 187 17.22 17.98 21.97
C SER A 187 16.91 16.47 22.02
N GLU A 188 17.17 15.84 23.15
CA GLU A 188 17.09 14.38 23.34
C GLU A 188 16.02 13.99 24.39
N PRO A 189 15.29 12.87 24.22
CA PRO A 189 14.16 12.49 25.09
C PRO A 189 14.47 12.35 26.58
N TYR A 190 15.71 11.95 26.93
CA TYR A 190 16.09 11.75 28.34
C TYR A 190 16.21 13.08 29.10
N GLY A 191 16.86 14.08 28.49
CA GLY A 191 17.00 15.42 29.06
C GLY A 191 15.66 16.13 29.22
N LYS A 192 14.74 15.94 28.25
CA LYS A 192 13.34 16.39 28.40
C LYS A 192 12.68 15.81 29.65
N ASN A 193 12.75 14.48 29.86
CA ASN A 193 12.15 13.83 31.04
C ASN A 193 12.70 14.41 32.34
N LEU A 194 14.02 14.56 32.43
CA LEU A 194 14.68 15.05 33.63
C LEU A 194 14.30 16.50 33.95
N PHE A 195 14.13 17.33 32.94
CA PHE A 195 13.71 18.72 33.10
C PHE A 195 12.23 18.84 33.54
N VAL A 196 11.34 18.02 32.95
CA VAL A 196 9.90 18.02 33.29
C VAL A 196 9.62 17.44 34.68
N GLN A 197 10.36 16.39 35.09
CA GLN A 197 10.20 15.78 36.42
C GLN A 197 10.77 16.65 37.56
N ASN A 198 11.47 17.73 37.22
CA ASN A 198 11.99 18.64 38.21
C ASN A 198 10.85 19.41 38.89
N LYS A 199 10.73 19.29 40.22
CA LYS A 199 9.66 19.93 41.01
C LYS A 199 9.67 21.47 40.92
N GLY A 200 10.80 22.07 40.58
CA GLY A 200 10.95 23.52 40.42
C GLY A 200 10.55 24.03 39.04
N PHE A 201 10.31 23.15 38.05
CA PHE A 201 10.02 23.57 36.69
C PHE A 201 8.64 24.24 36.57
N ARG A 202 8.62 25.36 35.84
CA ARG A 202 7.45 26.20 35.55
C ARG A 202 7.59 26.79 34.15
N PHE A 203 6.47 27.00 33.46
CA PHE A 203 6.45 27.68 32.16
C PHE A 203 6.44 29.21 32.30
N ALA A 204 5.89 29.75 33.39
CA ALA A 204 5.74 31.20 33.60
C ALA A 204 7.04 31.99 33.41
N PRO A 205 8.22 31.55 33.91
CA PRO A 205 9.48 32.24 33.63
C PRO A 205 9.78 32.33 32.13
N LEU A 206 9.60 31.24 31.37
CA LEU A 206 9.84 31.22 29.92
C LEU A 206 8.82 32.09 29.17
N ILE A 207 7.54 32.03 29.56
CA ILE A 207 6.47 32.85 28.96
C ILE A 207 6.73 34.35 29.18
N ASN A 208 7.20 34.74 30.37
CA ASN A 208 7.51 36.14 30.67
C ASN A 208 8.66 36.70 29.82
N LEU A 209 9.59 35.85 29.38
CA LEU A 209 10.70 36.25 28.51
C LEU A 209 10.29 36.64 27.10
N LEU A 210 9.04 36.39 26.70
CA LEU A 210 8.48 36.91 25.44
C LEU A 210 8.40 38.44 25.45
N ALA A 211 8.31 39.07 26.63
CA ALA A 211 8.32 40.53 26.79
C ALA A 211 9.73 41.12 26.97
N SER A 212 10.79 40.31 26.80
CA SER A 212 12.17 40.79 26.91
C SER A 212 12.50 41.83 25.85
N GLU A 213 13.32 42.83 26.17
CA GLU A 213 13.81 43.83 25.20
C GLU A 213 14.82 43.23 24.20
N TYR A 214 15.31 42.01 24.45
CA TYR A 214 16.33 41.34 23.64
C TYR A 214 15.72 40.24 22.76
N PRO A 215 15.71 40.40 21.41
CA PRO A 215 15.16 39.40 20.49
C PRO A 215 15.83 38.02 20.58
N ALA A 216 17.12 37.95 20.91
CA ALA A 216 17.84 36.69 21.09
C ALA A 216 17.22 35.84 22.23
N ILE A 217 16.88 36.49 23.35
CA ILE A 217 16.26 35.85 24.51
C ILE A 217 14.83 35.42 24.19
N GLN A 218 14.04 36.26 23.51
CA GLN A 218 12.70 35.90 23.04
C GLN A 218 12.75 34.64 22.15
N ASN A 219 13.68 34.63 21.19
CA ASN A 219 13.85 33.53 20.24
C ASN A 219 14.27 32.22 20.91
N LEU A 220 15.19 32.26 21.88
CA LEU A 220 15.60 31.07 22.63
C LEU A 220 14.50 30.58 23.56
N SER A 221 13.78 31.48 24.22
CA SER A 221 12.62 31.11 25.03
C SER A 221 11.57 30.37 24.19
N LEU A 222 11.26 30.88 22.99
CA LEU A 222 10.34 30.21 22.07
C LEU A 222 10.86 28.87 21.54
N ASP A 223 12.16 28.70 21.33
CA ASP A 223 12.75 27.40 20.97
C ASP A 223 12.53 26.38 22.09
N VAL A 224 12.78 26.79 23.35
CA VAL A 224 12.55 25.96 24.53
C VAL A 224 11.07 25.62 24.68
N LEU A 225 10.18 26.60 24.55
CA LEU A 225 8.72 26.39 24.58
C LEU A 225 8.26 25.43 23.49
N THR A 226 8.76 25.58 22.25
CA THR A 226 8.45 24.69 21.13
C THR A 226 8.89 23.24 21.44
N ALA A 227 10.10 23.07 21.97
CA ALA A 227 10.63 21.74 22.29
C ALA A 227 9.84 21.03 23.40
N LEU A 228 9.31 21.78 24.36
CA LEU A 228 8.48 21.29 25.47
C LEU A 228 7.04 20.99 25.02
N THR A 229 6.40 21.89 24.25
CA THR A 229 5.02 21.69 23.78
C THR A 229 4.90 20.61 22.71
N ALA A 230 5.98 20.30 21.98
CA ALA A 230 6.02 19.18 21.03
C ALA A 230 5.74 17.82 21.70
N TRP A 231 5.85 17.72 23.03
CA TRP A 231 5.62 16.49 23.77
C TRP A 231 4.14 16.26 24.10
N ALA A 232 3.34 16.08 23.06
CA ALA A 232 1.89 15.99 23.15
C ALA A 232 1.35 14.82 24.01
N SER A 233 2.19 13.85 24.39
CA SER A 233 1.78 12.68 25.20
C SER A 233 1.74 12.93 26.71
N ASP A 234 2.36 13.99 27.23
CA ASP A 234 2.36 14.29 28.66
C ASP A 234 1.27 15.31 29.01
N ASP A 235 0.10 14.80 29.39
CA ASP A 235 -1.06 15.63 29.73
C ASP A 235 -0.80 16.59 30.91
N ASN A 236 0.06 16.22 31.88
CA ASN A 236 0.38 17.10 33.01
C ASN A 236 1.20 18.31 32.57
N LEU A 237 2.19 18.08 31.71
CA LEU A 237 3.00 19.14 31.13
C LEU A 237 2.13 20.11 30.32
N GLN A 238 1.21 19.57 29.52
CA GLN A 238 0.31 20.36 28.71
C GLN A 238 -0.69 21.16 29.58
N GLU A 239 -1.21 20.58 30.66
CA GLU A 239 -2.09 21.27 31.62
C GLU A 239 -1.34 22.39 32.36
N MET A 240 -0.07 22.20 32.72
CA MET A 240 0.75 23.23 33.34
C MET A 240 0.97 24.42 32.41
N PHE A 241 1.29 24.18 31.13
CA PHE A 241 1.44 25.24 30.13
C PHE A 241 0.14 26.05 29.97
N LEU A 242 -0.99 25.36 29.98
CA LEU A 242 -2.31 25.98 29.93
C LEU A 242 -2.58 26.86 31.17
N ASN A 243 -2.43 26.31 32.36
CA ASN A 243 -2.73 26.99 33.63
C ASN A 243 -1.85 28.23 33.86
N GLU A 244 -0.63 28.21 33.32
CA GLU A 244 0.31 29.33 33.41
C GLU A 244 0.16 30.35 32.27
N GLY A 245 -0.92 30.25 31.46
CA GLY A 245 -1.30 31.26 30.48
C GLY A 245 -0.57 31.19 29.14
N GLY A 246 0.15 30.09 28.85
CA GLY A 246 1.01 29.97 27.67
C GLY A 246 0.31 30.28 26.35
N ILE A 247 -0.87 29.69 26.10
CA ILE A 247 -1.64 29.92 24.87
C ILE A 247 -2.07 31.39 24.75
N LYS A 248 -2.56 31.98 25.86
CA LYS A 248 -3.05 33.36 25.88
C LYS A 248 -1.92 34.33 25.53
N ASN A 249 -0.77 34.19 26.20
CA ASN A 249 0.38 35.08 25.99
C ASN A 249 0.95 34.97 24.57
N ILE A 250 0.98 33.78 23.98
CA ILE A 250 1.44 33.60 22.59
C ILE A 250 0.46 34.22 21.60
N LEU A 251 -0.85 34.08 21.82
CA LEU A 251 -1.86 34.74 20.98
C LEU A 251 -1.76 36.27 21.09
N GLU A 252 -1.60 36.82 22.29
CA GLU A 252 -1.38 38.27 22.49
C GLU A 252 -0.12 38.75 21.79
N THR A 253 0.95 37.95 21.83
CA THR A 253 2.22 38.24 21.14
C THR A 253 2.03 38.33 19.63
N ILE A 254 1.31 37.39 19.02
CA ILE A 254 1.04 37.38 17.57
C ILE A 254 0.16 38.56 17.12
N GLN A 255 -0.68 39.09 18.01
CA GLN A 255 -1.46 40.30 17.71
C GLN A 255 -0.62 41.58 17.77
N ASN A 256 0.57 41.55 18.36
CA ASN A 256 1.49 42.67 18.37
C ASN A 256 2.39 42.66 17.13
N TYR A 257 1.95 43.33 16.06
CA TYR A 257 2.69 43.40 14.79
C TYR A 257 4.08 44.05 14.87
N GLU A 258 4.42 44.72 15.98
CA GLU A 258 5.79 45.23 16.22
C GLU A 258 6.80 44.09 16.44
N MET A 259 6.33 42.94 16.94
CA MET A 259 7.15 41.76 17.27
C MET A 259 7.13 40.69 16.16
N ARG A 260 6.96 41.12 14.89
CA ARG A 260 6.80 40.22 13.74
C ARG A 260 7.95 39.22 13.56
N ASP A 261 9.16 39.58 13.98
CA ASP A 261 10.37 38.76 13.89
C ASP A 261 10.25 37.43 14.66
N ILE A 262 9.49 37.39 15.76
CA ILE A 262 9.29 36.18 16.56
C ILE A 262 8.00 35.42 16.24
N HIS A 263 7.09 36.00 15.45
CA HIS A 263 5.78 35.39 15.13
C HIS A 263 5.92 34.00 14.52
N SER A 264 6.95 33.77 13.70
CA SER A 264 7.21 32.45 13.11
C SER A 264 7.34 31.37 14.18
N LYS A 265 8.10 31.63 15.25
CA LYS A 265 8.29 30.67 16.35
C LYS A 265 7.07 30.59 17.26
N CYS A 266 6.35 31.69 17.46
CA CYS A 266 5.06 31.67 18.15
C CYS A 266 4.07 30.71 17.47
N LEU A 267 4.03 30.72 16.14
CA LEU A 267 3.20 29.80 15.35
C LEU A 267 3.66 28.34 15.47
N ASP A 268 4.96 28.07 15.63
CA ASP A 268 5.45 26.70 15.89
C ASP A 268 4.92 26.16 17.22
N VAL A 269 4.94 26.98 18.27
CA VAL A 269 4.37 26.59 19.57
C VAL A 269 2.86 26.33 19.43
N LEU A 270 2.12 27.23 18.76
CA LEU A 270 0.68 27.03 18.55
C LEU A 270 0.37 25.82 17.67
N SER A 271 1.21 25.50 16.69
CA SER A 271 1.07 24.29 15.87
C SER A 271 1.11 23.04 16.73
N ASN A 272 2.03 22.95 17.71
CA ASN A 272 2.10 21.83 18.64
C ASN A 272 0.85 21.76 19.54
N VAL A 273 0.38 22.93 20.00
CA VAL A 273 -0.85 23.06 20.81
C VAL A 273 -2.09 22.55 20.05
N CYS A 274 -2.16 22.79 18.73
CA CYS A 274 -3.27 22.34 17.88
C CYS A 274 -3.38 20.80 17.75
N GLU A 275 -2.31 20.06 18.02
CA GLU A 275 -2.29 18.58 17.90
C GLU A 275 -2.75 17.88 19.19
N ASN A 276 -2.73 18.56 20.35
CA ASN A 276 -3.14 17.99 21.63
C ASN A 276 -4.62 18.27 21.97
N HIS A 277 -5.39 17.19 22.15
CA HIS A 277 -6.82 17.24 22.43
C HIS A 277 -7.25 18.03 23.69
N LEU A 278 -6.43 18.07 24.74
CA LEU A 278 -6.71 18.82 25.97
C LEU A 278 -6.57 20.33 25.76
N MET A 279 -5.52 20.72 25.03
CA MET A 279 -5.18 22.12 24.78
C MET A 279 -6.17 22.81 23.84
N LEU A 280 -6.83 22.06 22.96
CA LEU A 280 -7.87 22.59 22.06
C LEU A 280 -9.02 23.27 22.78
N LYS A 281 -9.39 22.79 23.98
CA LYS A 281 -10.45 23.42 24.78
C LYS A 281 -10.09 24.83 25.20
N ALA A 282 -8.80 25.12 25.36
CA ALA A 282 -8.30 26.43 25.76
C ALA A 282 -8.20 27.41 24.61
N LEU A 283 -8.01 26.92 23.38
CA LEU A 283 -8.03 27.76 22.19
C LEU A 283 -9.39 28.44 21.96
N GLN A 284 -10.50 27.86 22.47
CA GLN A 284 -11.89 28.35 22.39
C GLN A 284 -12.27 29.05 21.05
N SER A 285 -13.48 29.57 20.93
CA SER A 285 -13.84 30.35 19.73
C SER A 285 -13.03 31.65 19.63
N SER A 286 -12.57 32.20 20.77
CA SER A 286 -11.80 33.44 20.85
C SER A 286 -10.37 33.32 20.30
N GLY A 287 -9.61 32.29 20.68
CA GLY A 287 -8.24 32.10 20.20
C GLY A 287 -8.20 31.67 18.73
N THR A 288 -9.15 30.83 18.30
CA THR A 288 -9.32 30.51 16.88
C THR A 288 -9.61 31.77 16.06
N ARG A 289 -10.50 32.65 16.55
CA ARG A 289 -10.81 33.93 15.90
C ARG A 289 -9.61 34.89 15.88
N ALA A 290 -8.78 34.89 16.92
CA ALA A 290 -7.54 35.68 16.94
C ALA A 290 -6.58 35.22 15.84
N LEU A 291 -6.43 33.91 15.63
CA LEU A 291 -5.59 33.38 14.55
C LEU A 291 -6.16 33.68 13.15
N LEU A 292 -7.46 33.54 12.96
CA LEU A 292 -8.12 33.92 11.70
C LEU A 292 -7.94 35.42 11.42
N SER A 293 -8.14 36.26 12.44
CA SER A 293 -7.91 37.71 12.32
C SER A 293 -6.44 38.03 12.02
N TYR A 294 -5.50 37.27 12.55
CA TYR A 294 -4.09 37.45 12.21
C TYR A 294 -3.81 37.12 10.74
N ILE A 295 -4.38 36.02 10.22
CA ILE A 295 -4.25 35.63 8.80
C ILE A 295 -4.78 36.73 7.86
N ASP A 296 -5.91 37.35 8.21
CA ASP A 296 -6.53 38.41 7.40
C ASP A 296 -5.68 39.70 7.38
N ASN A 297 -4.98 40.02 8.47
CA ASN A 297 -4.29 41.28 8.65
C ASN A 297 -2.77 41.23 8.35
N ILE A 298 -2.13 40.06 8.41
CA ILE A 298 -0.69 39.94 8.19
C ILE A 298 -0.35 40.10 6.71
N TYR A 299 0.54 41.05 6.37
CA TYR A 299 0.99 41.28 4.99
C TYR A 299 2.11 40.33 4.52
N ASP A 300 2.82 39.72 5.46
CA ASP A 300 3.87 38.73 5.19
C ASP A 300 3.27 37.44 4.65
N SER A 301 3.65 37.06 3.43
CA SER A 301 3.14 35.85 2.77
C SER A 301 3.56 34.56 3.49
N GLU A 302 4.79 34.46 3.98
CA GLU A 302 5.30 33.26 4.62
C GLU A 302 4.64 33.04 5.98
N LEU A 303 4.53 34.10 6.79
CA LEU A 303 3.81 34.05 8.06
C LEU A 303 2.32 33.77 7.86
N ARG A 304 1.71 34.30 6.79
CA ARG A 304 0.32 33.99 6.45
C ARG A 304 0.13 32.51 6.15
N VAL A 305 1.01 31.91 5.33
CA VAL A 305 0.97 30.46 5.03
C VAL A 305 1.12 29.66 6.31
N LYS A 306 2.12 29.98 7.14
CA LYS A 306 2.39 29.28 8.38
C LYS A 306 1.23 29.38 9.37
N ALA A 307 0.60 30.55 9.49
CA ALA A 307 -0.57 30.76 10.32
C ALA A 307 -1.77 29.95 9.79
N LEU A 308 -2.02 29.95 8.48
CA LEU A 308 -3.06 29.14 7.87
C LEU A 308 -2.86 27.66 8.17
N CYS A 309 -1.63 27.14 8.07
CA CYS A 309 -1.34 25.74 8.39
C CYS A 309 -1.54 25.42 9.86
N THR A 310 -1.16 26.32 10.74
CA THR A 310 -1.40 26.19 12.18
C THR A 310 -2.90 26.09 12.48
N VAL A 311 -3.72 26.92 11.83
CA VAL A 311 -5.19 26.91 12.00
C VAL A 311 -5.80 25.64 11.38
N LEU A 312 -5.40 25.25 10.17
CA LEU A 312 -5.97 24.08 9.50
C LEU A 312 -5.60 22.75 10.17
N LYS A 313 -4.48 22.68 10.90
CA LYS A 313 -4.14 21.53 11.76
C LYS A 313 -5.22 21.22 12.79
N LEU A 314 -5.98 22.21 13.26
CA LEU A 314 -7.11 22.02 14.17
C LEU A 314 -8.15 21.05 13.58
N ALA A 315 -8.29 20.99 12.26
CA ALA A 315 -9.25 20.12 11.59
C ALA A 315 -8.97 18.61 11.81
N SER A 316 -7.75 18.23 12.19
CA SER A 316 -7.41 16.84 12.48
C SER A 316 -8.30 16.25 13.59
N THR A 317 -8.75 17.07 14.55
CA THR A 317 -9.58 16.66 15.69
C THR A 317 -11.06 17.01 15.51
N SER A 318 -11.97 16.27 16.17
CA SER A 318 -13.42 16.55 16.09
C SER A 318 -13.81 17.90 16.67
N ILE A 319 -13.19 18.31 17.79
CA ILE A 319 -13.43 19.59 18.45
C ILE A 319 -12.94 20.74 17.55
N GLY A 320 -11.71 20.65 17.04
CA GLY A 320 -11.16 21.69 16.17
C GLY A 320 -11.94 21.84 14.86
N ARG A 321 -12.41 20.74 14.24
CA ARG A 321 -13.33 20.84 13.08
C ARG A 321 -14.56 21.66 13.40
N LYS A 322 -15.24 21.36 14.51
CA LYS A 322 -16.44 22.09 14.92
C LYS A 322 -16.16 23.59 15.07
N MET A 323 -15.07 23.94 15.74
CA MET A 323 -14.67 25.34 15.97
C MET A 323 -14.36 26.08 14.66
N LEU A 324 -13.67 25.44 13.73
CA LEU A 324 -13.36 26.00 12.42
C LEU A 324 -14.63 26.24 11.58
N LEU A 325 -15.56 25.29 11.59
CA LEU A 325 -16.83 25.40 10.87
C LEU A 325 -17.75 26.47 11.47
N GLU A 326 -17.79 26.61 12.80
CA GLU A 326 -18.52 27.68 13.50
C GLU A 326 -17.98 29.08 13.19
N ASN A 327 -16.72 29.20 12.79
CA ASN A 327 -16.11 30.47 12.34
C ASN A 327 -16.14 30.64 10.81
N GLU A 328 -16.96 29.88 10.09
CA GLU A 328 -17.21 30.00 8.64
C GLU A 328 -15.95 29.93 7.75
N ILE A 329 -14.90 29.25 8.20
CA ILE A 329 -13.59 29.22 7.51
C ILE A 329 -13.66 28.74 6.05
N LEU A 330 -14.65 27.91 5.70
CA LEU A 330 -14.77 27.28 4.38
C LEU A 330 -14.82 28.31 3.25
N ASP A 331 -15.56 29.42 3.43
CA ASP A 331 -15.67 30.44 2.39
C ASP A 331 -14.34 31.18 2.15
N GLN A 332 -13.47 31.25 3.16
CA GLN A 332 -12.15 31.85 3.05
C GLN A 332 -11.15 30.92 2.35
N ILE A 333 -11.13 29.63 2.71
CA ILE A 333 -10.07 28.70 2.27
C ILE A 333 -10.34 28.03 0.92
N ILE A 334 -11.60 27.84 0.52
CA ILE A 334 -11.93 27.18 -0.77
C ILE A 334 -11.25 27.89 -1.96
N PRO A 335 -11.33 29.23 -2.11
CA PRO A 335 -10.63 29.94 -3.18
C PRO A 335 -9.10 29.78 -3.14
N MET A 336 -8.54 29.54 -1.95
CA MET A 336 -7.09 29.43 -1.74
C MET A 336 -6.49 28.12 -2.28
N VAL A 337 -7.32 27.12 -2.62
CA VAL A 337 -6.85 25.85 -3.21
C VAL A 337 -6.04 26.07 -4.49
N VAL A 338 -6.40 27.07 -5.29
CA VAL A 338 -5.72 27.36 -6.56
C VAL A 338 -4.49 28.26 -6.35
N LEU A 339 -4.24 28.80 -5.16
CA LEU A 339 -3.07 29.63 -4.89
C LEU A 339 -1.83 28.75 -4.61
N GLU A 340 -0.76 28.94 -5.38
CA GLU A 340 0.43 28.09 -5.35
C GLU A 340 1.06 27.98 -3.95
N SER A 341 1.18 29.09 -3.22
CA SER A 341 1.77 29.10 -1.88
C SER A 341 0.91 28.48 -0.77
N MET A 342 -0.40 28.33 -0.98
CA MET A 342 -1.36 27.90 0.07
C MET A 342 -1.99 26.53 -0.23
N SER A 343 -1.92 26.08 -1.49
CA SER A 343 -2.67 24.93 -2.01
C SER A 343 -2.44 23.65 -1.20
N LEU A 344 -1.18 23.30 -0.94
CA LEU A 344 -0.79 22.11 -0.18
C LEU A 344 -1.51 22.05 1.17
N CYS A 345 -1.37 23.13 1.92
CA CYS A 345 -1.88 23.28 3.28
C CYS A 345 -3.42 23.28 3.33
N VAL A 346 -4.05 23.97 2.37
CA VAL A 346 -5.52 24.00 2.23
C VAL A 346 -6.06 22.62 1.86
N CYS A 347 -5.44 21.92 0.92
CA CYS A 347 -5.87 20.57 0.53
C CYS A 347 -5.80 19.60 1.71
N GLN A 348 -4.70 19.62 2.47
CA GLN A 348 -4.53 18.80 3.68
C GLN A 348 -5.58 19.14 4.76
N GLY A 349 -5.85 20.43 5.00
CA GLY A 349 -6.89 20.88 5.93
C GLY A 349 -8.30 20.47 5.51
N LEU A 350 -8.63 20.64 4.22
CA LEU A 350 -9.94 20.29 3.68
C LEU A 350 -10.24 18.80 3.79
N VAL A 351 -9.27 17.91 3.55
CA VAL A 351 -9.43 16.45 3.74
C VAL A 351 -9.98 16.13 5.12
N HIS A 352 -9.55 16.85 6.14
CA HIS A 352 -10.05 16.67 7.49
C HIS A 352 -11.43 17.31 7.69
N LEU A 353 -11.66 18.52 7.19
CA LEU A 353 -12.93 19.24 7.33
C LEU A 353 -14.10 18.51 6.67
N ILE A 354 -13.91 17.92 5.48
CA ILE A 354 -14.96 17.20 4.74
C ILE A 354 -15.39 15.88 5.39
N LYS A 355 -14.74 15.45 6.48
CA LYS A 355 -15.27 14.36 7.32
C LYS A 355 -16.62 14.73 7.94
N ASP A 356 -16.91 16.03 8.07
CA ASP A 356 -18.24 16.53 8.40
C ASP A 356 -19.10 16.63 7.13
N SER A 357 -20.32 16.09 7.20
CA SER A 357 -21.23 15.99 6.04
C SER A 357 -21.70 17.36 5.55
N TRP A 358 -21.93 18.32 6.46
CA TRP A 358 -22.34 19.68 6.09
C TRP A 358 -21.20 20.42 5.39
N ALA A 359 -19.98 20.27 5.91
CA ALA A 359 -18.79 20.84 5.29
C ALA A 359 -18.55 20.29 3.88
N LEU A 360 -18.70 18.97 3.68
CA LEU A 360 -18.61 18.32 2.37
C LEU A 360 -19.63 18.91 1.38
N GLY A 361 -20.90 19.06 1.78
CA GLY A 361 -21.94 19.66 0.94
C GLY A 361 -21.57 21.08 0.49
N LYS A 362 -21.17 21.95 1.43
CA LYS A 362 -20.78 23.34 1.13
C LYS A 362 -19.55 23.41 0.20
N VAL A 363 -18.58 22.52 0.39
CA VAL A 363 -17.38 22.42 -0.45
C VAL A 363 -17.73 22.00 -1.88
N ILE A 364 -18.66 21.05 -2.06
CA ILE A 364 -19.14 20.62 -3.37
C ILE A 364 -19.93 21.74 -4.07
N GLU A 365 -20.84 22.42 -3.36
CA GLU A 365 -21.63 23.55 -3.89
C GLU A 365 -20.77 24.67 -4.47
N LYS A 366 -19.57 24.88 -3.92
CA LYS A 366 -18.61 25.89 -4.38
C LYS A 366 -17.77 25.46 -5.58
N GLY A 367 -18.00 24.27 -6.13
CA GLY A 367 -17.30 23.79 -7.34
C GLY A 367 -15.86 23.38 -7.11
N ILE A 368 -15.52 22.85 -5.93
CA ILE A 368 -14.15 22.49 -5.55
C ILE A 368 -13.47 21.52 -6.53
N ILE A 369 -14.23 20.63 -7.18
CA ILE A 369 -13.69 19.59 -8.06
C ILE A 369 -12.93 20.21 -9.23
N ASP A 370 -13.45 21.30 -9.81
CA ASP A 370 -12.78 22.00 -10.91
C ASP A 370 -11.51 22.74 -10.46
N MET A 371 -11.54 23.29 -9.25
CA MET A 371 -10.36 23.91 -8.64
C MET A 371 -9.26 22.86 -8.42
N ILE A 372 -9.61 21.70 -7.87
CA ILE A 372 -8.68 20.58 -7.64
C ILE A 372 -8.10 20.07 -8.96
N LEU A 373 -8.93 19.85 -9.99
CA LEU A 373 -8.45 19.40 -11.30
C LEU A 373 -7.51 20.41 -11.95
N THR A 374 -7.74 21.71 -11.74
CA THR A 374 -6.83 22.78 -12.18
C THR A 374 -5.46 22.65 -11.51
N VAL A 375 -5.42 22.38 -10.21
CA VAL A 375 -4.18 22.13 -9.46
C VAL A 375 -3.46 20.88 -9.96
N ILE A 376 -4.20 19.77 -10.14
CA ILE A 376 -3.65 18.48 -10.56
C ILE A 376 -3.02 18.56 -11.97
N LYS A 377 -3.63 19.33 -12.88
CA LYS A 377 -3.19 19.49 -14.28
C LYS A 377 -1.96 20.40 -14.43
N GLN A 378 -1.69 21.29 -13.48
CA GLN A 378 -0.59 22.24 -13.57
C GLN A 378 0.77 21.55 -13.33
N GLU A 379 1.53 21.33 -14.40
CA GLU A 379 2.86 20.69 -14.35
C GLU A 379 3.93 21.50 -13.61
N SER A 380 3.74 22.82 -13.44
CA SER A 380 4.68 23.69 -12.72
C SER A 380 4.70 23.44 -11.22
N ARG A 381 3.65 22.83 -10.66
CA ARG A 381 3.54 22.57 -9.23
C ARG A 381 4.35 21.35 -8.84
N ASP A 382 4.87 21.40 -7.62
CA ASP A 382 5.52 20.27 -6.98
C ASP A 382 4.54 19.09 -6.78
N TRP A 383 5.12 17.89 -6.65
CA TRP A 383 4.31 16.68 -6.51
C TRP A 383 3.60 16.57 -5.17
N GLU A 384 4.09 17.21 -4.10
CA GLU A 384 3.44 17.17 -2.78
C GLU A 384 2.08 17.88 -2.83
N THR A 385 2.05 19.08 -3.44
CA THR A 385 0.82 19.85 -3.67
C THR A 385 -0.15 19.08 -4.56
N ARG A 386 0.33 18.49 -5.66
CA ARG A 386 -0.50 17.72 -6.59
C ARG A 386 -1.05 16.46 -5.93
N GLU A 387 -0.25 15.76 -5.12
CA GLU A 387 -0.69 14.59 -4.36
C GLU A 387 -1.78 14.94 -3.36
N ALA A 388 -1.60 16.01 -2.57
CA ALA A 388 -2.61 16.48 -1.62
C ALA A 388 -3.94 16.82 -2.32
N ALA A 389 -3.88 17.40 -3.52
CA ALA A 389 -5.05 17.68 -4.33
C ALA A 389 -5.74 16.39 -4.86
N VAL A 390 -4.99 15.42 -5.38
CA VAL A 390 -5.54 14.11 -5.79
C VAL A 390 -6.15 13.37 -4.60
N PHE A 391 -5.51 13.43 -3.43
CA PHE A 391 -6.03 12.79 -2.22
C PHE A 391 -7.32 13.45 -1.74
N LEU A 392 -7.40 14.80 -1.76
CA LEU A 392 -8.64 15.52 -1.49
C LEU A 392 -9.76 15.11 -2.46
N LEU A 393 -9.46 14.99 -3.76
CA LEU A 393 -10.43 14.54 -4.76
C LEU A 393 -10.95 13.13 -4.43
N TYR A 394 -10.04 12.20 -4.12
CA TYR A 394 -10.41 10.85 -3.71
C TYR A 394 -11.34 10.84 -2.49
N GLU A 395 -11.01 11.61 -1.45
CA GLU A 395 -11.78 11.68 -0.21
C GLU A 395 -13.18 12.30 -0.39
N ILE A 396 -13.35 13.22 -1.35
CA ILE A 396 -14.66 13.76 -1.75
C ILE A 396 -15.47 12.69 -2.48
N LEU A 397 -14.89 12.10 -3.53
CA LEU A 397 -15.60 11.15 -4.40
C LEU A 397 -16.01 9.87 -3.65
N CYS A 398 -15.20 9.39 -2.72
CA CYS A 398 -15.55 8.22 -1.90
C CYS A 398 -16.78 8.42 -1.02
N ARG A 399 -17.15 9.68 -0.71
CA ARG A 399 -18.26 10.02 0.18
C ARG A 399 -19.49 10.53 -0.56
N ASP A 400 -19.34 11.01 -1.79
CA ASP A 400 -20.44 11.52 -2.60
C ASP A 400 -20.50 10.89 -4.00
N MET A 401 -21.47 10.00 -4.19
CA MET A 401 -21.72 9.34 -5.47
C MET A 401 -22.24 10.34 -6.53
N HIS A 402 -22.94 11.40 -6.14
CA HIS A 402 -23.44 12.39 -7.11
C HIS A 402 -22.30 13.15 -7.79
N SER A 403 -21.27 13.52 -7.03
CA SER A 403 -20.02 14.09 -7.56
C SER A 403 -19.33 13.15 -8.55
N CYS A 404 -19.34 11.84 -8.29
CA CYS A 404 -18.80 10.84 -9.23
C CYS A 404 -19.56 10.89 -10.57
N GLU A 405 -20.89 10.91 -10.53
CA GLU A 405 -21.74 11.00 -11.73
C GLU A 405 -21.51 12.30 -12.49
N GLN A 406 -21.49 13.45 -11.79
CA GLN A 406 -21.25 14.76 -12.41
C GLN A 406 -19.85 14.85 -13.04
N MET A 407 -18.84 14.30 -12.38
CA MET A 407 -17.47 14.28 -12.90
C MET A 407 -17.41 13.53 -14.24
N VAL A 408 -18.08 12.38 -14.32
CA VAL A 408 -18.11 11.53 -15.52
C VAL A 408 -18.96 12.13 -16.63
N GLN A 409 -20.13 12.68 -16.29
CA GLN A 409 -21.01 13.36 -17.25
C GLN A 409 -20.32 14.52 -17.96
N ASN A 410 -19.46 15.24 -17.23
CA ASN A 410 -18.68 16.36 -17.76
C ASN A 410 -17.35 15.94 -18.41
N GLY A 411 -17.02 14.65 -18.49
CA GLY A 411 -15.79 14.15 -19.10
C GLY A 411 -14.50 14.48 -18.34
N LYS A 412 -14.60 14.88 -17.07
CA LYS A 412 -13.46 15.36 -16.27
C LYS A 412 -12.49 14.25 -15.86
N GLN A 413 -12.95 12.99 -15.84
CA GLN A 413 -12.14 11.80 -15.56
C GLN A 413 -11.02 11.57 -16.57
N GLU A 414 -11.16 12.07 -17.81
CA GLU A 414 -10.13 11.94 -18.85
C GLU A 414 -8.81 12.61 -18.43
N ILE A 415 -8.88 13.70 -17.64
CA ILE A 415 -7.68 14.37 -17.08
C ILE A 415 -6.87 13.40 -16.21
N LEU A 416 -7.55 12.57 -15.40
CA LEU A 416 -6.88 11.61 -14.52
C LEU A 416 -6.26 10.45 -15.31
N ILE A 417 -6.95 10.01 -16.36
CA ILE A 417 -6.48 8.97 -17.29
C ILE A 417 -5.24 9.46 -18.04
N ASP A 418 -5.26 10.70 -18.54
CA ASP A 418 -4.14 11.31 -19.26
C ASP A 418 -2.89 11.42 -18.37
N ILE A 419 -3.04 11.82 -17.11
CA ILE A 419 -1.92 11.91 -16.14
C ILE A 419 -1.33 10.53 -15.86
N LEU A 420 -2.17 9.49 -15.74
CA LEU A 420 -1.71 8.13 -15.48
C LEU A 420 -1.06 7.48 -16.72
N LEU A 421 -1.44 7.91 -17.92
CA LEU A 421 -0.84 7.51 -19.20
C LEU A 421 0.47 8.25 -19.51
N ASP A 422 0.70 9.42 -18.91
CA ASP A 422 1.84 10.24 -19.23
C ASP A 422 3.15 9.53 -18.90
N LYS A 423 3.93 9.26 -19.96
CA LYS A 423 5.22 8.58 -19.89
C LYS A 423 6.38 9.55 -19.65
N LYS A 424 6.16 10.86 -19.73
CA LYS A 424 7.19 11.89 -19.59
C LYS A 424 7.43 12.28 -18.14
N ASN A 425 6.40 12.13 -17.30
CA ASN A 425 6.43 12.49 -15.90
C ASN A 425 6.83 11.28 -15.03
N ASN A 426 7.86 11.43 -14.21
CA ASN A 426 8.18 10.50 -13.12
C ASN A 426 7.07 10.56 -12.06
N LEU A 427 5.90 10.02 -12.38
CA LEU A 427 4.70 10.06 -11.54
C LEU A 427 4.95 9.29 -10.24
N PRO A 428 4.91 9.95 -9.06
CA PRO A 428 5.11 9.28 -7.78
C PRO A 428 4.12 8.14 -7.58
N VAL A 429 4.55 7.07 -6.91
CA VAL A 429 3.71 5.88 -6.70
C VAL A 429 2.46 6.21 -5.89
N ALA A 430 2.56 7.12 -4.91
CA ALA A 430 1.42 7.56 -4.11
C ALA A 430 0.33 8.25 -4.94
N VAL A 431 0.72 9.14 -5.86
CA VAL A 431 -0.20 9.81 -6.79
C VAL A 431 -0.86 8.79 -7.72
N ALA A 432 -0.07 7.92 -8.34
CA ALA A 432 -0.60 6.86 -9.22
C ALA A 432 -1.60 5.96 -8.49
N ARG A 433 -1.36 5.66 -7.21
CA ARG A 433 -2.24 4.85 -6.37
C ARG A 433 -3.57 5.56 -6.12
N HIS A 434 -3.55 6.84 -5.77
CA HIS A 434 -4.78 7.61 -5.59
C HIS A 434 -5.58 7.75 -6.89
N LEU A 435 -4.91 7.96 -8.03
CA LEU A 435 -5.57 7.99 -9.35
C LEU A 435 -6.24 6.63 -9.67
N ALA A 436 -5.52 5.52 -9.47
CA ALA A 436 -6.09 4.18 -9.67
C ALA A 436 -7.29 3.92 -8.75
N ASN A 437 -7.22 4.35 -7.48
CA ASN A 437 -8.34 4.26 -6.54
C ASN A 437 -9.56 5.07 -6.99
N ILE A 438 -9.36 6.30 -7.51
CA ILE A 438 -10.46 7.12 -8.03
C ILE A 438 -11.10 6.42 -9.23
N LEU A 439 -10.30 5.96 -10.20
CA LEU A 439 -10.81 5.27 -11.39
C LEU A 439 -11.54 3.96 -11.03
N GLY A 440 -11.02 3.21 -10.06
CA GLY A 440 -11.67 2.04 -9.49
C GLY A 440 -13.00 2.38 -8.82
N LEU A 441 -13.04 3.43 -8.00
CA LEU A 441 -14.28 3.91 -7.38
C LEU A 441 -15.34 4.26 -8.43
N LEU A 442 -14.97 5.02 -9.47
CA LEU A 442 -15.90 5.38 -10.55
C LEU A 442 -16.48 4.14 -11.25
N SER A 443 -15.69 3.08 -11.39
CA SER A 443 -16.11 1.82 -12.01
C SER A 443 -17.03 0.93 -11.15
N THR A 444 -17.22 1.26 -9.86
CA THR A 444 -18.14 0.49 -9.00
C THR A 444 -19.62 0.73 -9.32
N ASN A 445 -19.96 1.93 -9.82
CA ASN A 445 -21.33 2.28 -10.21
C ASN A 445 -21.60 1.82 -11.64
N GLU A 446 -22.67 1.04 -11.84
CA GLU A 446 -23.03 0.45 -13.13
C GLU A 446 -23.25 1.50 -14.24
N THR A 447 -23.94 2.60 -13.94
CA THR A 447 -24.26 3.65 -14.93
C THR A 447 -23.04 4.46 -15.36
N ILE A 448 -22.07 4.62 -14.46
CA ILE A 448 -20.80 5.30 -14.72
C ILE A 448 -19.89 4.35 -15.50
N ARG A 449 -19.82 3.09 -15.07
CA ARG A 449 -18.98 2.04 -15.66
C ARG A 449 -19.16 1.94 -17.18
N GLU A 450 -20.39 1.91 -17.67
CA GLU A 450 -20.67 1.87 -19.12
C GLU A 450 -20.08 3.05 -19.90
N LYS A 451 -19.99 4.23 -19.28
CA LYS A 451 -19.49 5.46 -19.94
C LYS A 451 -17.97 5.59 -19.91
N ILE A 452 -17.32 5.04 -18.89
CA ILE A 452 -15.86 5.17 -18.68
C ILE A 452 -15.05 4.05 -19.35
N VAL A 453 -15.66 2.88 -19.63
CA VAL A 453 -14.95 1.74 -20.23
C VAL A 453 -14.49 2.10 -21.66
N LYS A 454 -13.21 2.41 -21.78
CA LYS A 454 -12.54 2.77 -23.03
C LYS A 454 -11.12 2.17 -23.08
N PRO A 455 -10.52 2.02 -24.27
CA PRO A 455 -9.14 1.54 -24.40
C PRO A 455 -8.13 2.34 -23.57
N GLN A 456 -8.32 3.67 -23.49
CA GLN A 456 -7.44 4.57 -22.74
C GLN A 456 -7.46 4.28 -21.24
N LEU A 457 -8.64 4.01 -20.65
CA LEU A 457 -8.78 3.66 -19.24
C LEU A 457 -8.04 2.35 -18.91
N ILE A 458 -8.27 1.31 -19.71
CA ILE A 458 -7.60 0.01 -19.53
C ILE A 458 -6.09 0.18 -19.69
N GLY A 459 -5.65 0.92 -20.72
CA GLY A 459 -4.25 1.25 -20.95
C GLY A 459 -3.62 2.00 -19.77
N ALA A 460 -4.35 2.94 -19.16
CA ALA A 460 -3.91 3.71 -18.00
C ALA A 460 -3.72 2.82 -16.77
N LEU A 461 -4.71 1.98 -16.45
CA LEU A 461 -4.60 1.04 -15.32
C LEU A 461 -3.46 0.03 -15.53
N LEU A 462 -3.20 -0.39 -16.77
CA LEU A 462 -2.07 -1.27 -17.10
C LEU A 462 -0.70 -0.61 -16.87
N THR A 463 -0.58 0.73 -16.87
CA THR A 463 0.71 1.39 -16.57
C THR A 463 1.13 1.19 -15.11
N CYS A 464 0.18 0.94 -14.20
CA CYS A 464 0.43 0.67 -12.78
C CYS A 464 1.16 -0.66 -12.51
N PHE A 465 1.12 -1.59 -13.47
CA PHE A 465 1.75 -2.92 -13.33
C PHE A 465 3.19 -2.97 -13.84
N LYS A 466 3.70 -1.87 -14.41
CA LYS A 466 5.10 -1.77 -14.84
C LYS A 466 6.05 -1.82 -13.65
N GLU A 467 7.29 -2.22 -13.91
CA GLU A 467 8.37 -2.22 -12.91
C GLU A 467 8.78 -0.78 -12.58
N ARG A 468 9.01 -0.51 -11.28
CA ARG A 468 9.44 0.77 -10.72
C ARG A 468 10.46 0.51 -9.61
N GLN A 469 11.25 1.52 -9.24
CA GLN A 469 12.25 1.42 -8.17
C GLN A 469 11.63 1.39 -6.76
N GLU A 470 10.51 2.10 -6.56
CA GLU A 470 9.77 2.18 -5.30
C GLU A 470 8.87 0.95 -5.05
N ASP A 471 8.41 0.75 -3.81
CA ASP A 471 7.43 -0.28 -3.48
C ASP A 471 6.08 0.00 -4.17
N THR A 472 5.65 -0.93 -5.02
CA THR A 472 4.44 -0.81 -5.86
C THR A 472 3.30 -1.71 -5.41
N ILE A 473 3.41 -2.41 -4.28
CA ILE A 473 2.39 -3.38 -3.83
C ILE A 473 1.00 -2.70 -3.72
N LEU A 474 0.91 -1.58 -3.02
CA LEU A 474 -0.37 -0.86 -2.83
C LEU A 474 -0.93 -0.25 -4.13
N LEU A 475 -0.06 0.17 -5.05
CA LEU A 475 -0.45 0.68 -6.36
C LEU A 475 -1.06 -0.44 -7.22
N ARG A 476 -0.43 -1.62 -7.24
CA ARG A 476 -0.91 -2.77 -8.02
C ARG A 476 -2.18 -3.36 -7.44
N ILE A 477 -2.34 -3.33 -6.12
CA ILE A 477 -3.62 -3.64 -5.46
C ILE A 477 -4.72 -2.71 -5.97
N ALA A 478 -4.54 -1.40 -5.86
CA ALA A 478 -5.51 -0.40 -6.31
C ALA A 478 -5.90 -0.57 -7.79
N ALA A 479 -4.89 -0.75 -8.66
CA ALA A 479 -5.11 -0.94 -10.09
C ALA A 479 -5.82 -2.27 -10.40
N CYS A 480 -5.51 -3.34 -9.68
CA CYS A 480 -6.14 -4.65 -9.90
C CYS A 480 -7.59 -4.67 -9.38
N GLU A 481 -7.88 -4.00 -8.26
CA GLU A 481 -9.25 -3.80 -7.78
C GLU A 481 -10.09 -3.02 -8.80
N ALA A 482 -9.52 -1.97 -9.40
CA ALA A 482 -10.17 -1.22 -10.49
C ALA A 482 -10.39 -2.07 -11.75
N ILE A 483 -9.53 -3.04 -12.04
CA ILE A 483 -9.74 -3.96 -13.16
C ILE A 483 -10.82 -5.00 -12.82
N ASN A 484 -10.85 -5.50 -11.59
CA ASN A 484 -11.83 -6.48 -11.14
C ASN A 484 -13.27 -6.00 -11.33
N THR A 485 -13.54 -4.73 -11.02
CA THR A 485 -14.85 -4.09 -11.20
C THR A 485 -15.22 -3.89 -12.68
N LEU A 486 -14.24 -3.81 -13.57
CA LEU A 486 -14.42 -3.64 -15.02
C LEU A 486 -14.58 -4.97 -15.75
N LEU A 487 -14.10 -6.09 -15.21
CA LEU A 487 -14.13 -7.41 -15.86
C LEU A 487 -15.54 -7.90 -16.21
N CYS A 488 -16.59 -7.42 -15.54
CA CYS A 488 -17.98 -7.74 -15.90
C CYS A 488 -18.38 -7.19 -17.29
N MET A 489 -17.71 -6.14 -17.78
CA MET A 489 -17.98 -5.51 -19.08
C MET A 489 -17.27 -6.27 -20.21
N SER A 490 -18.01 -6.59 -21.27
CA SER A 490 -17.47 -7.34 -22.41
C SER A 490 -16.38 -6.59 -23.16
N GLU A 491 -16.53 -5.27 -23.26
CA GLU A 491 -15.63 -4.32 -23.90
C GLU A 491 -14.29 -4.26 -23.16
N ALA A 492 -14.33 -4.23 -21.82
CA ALA A 492 -13.12 -4.25 -21.00
C ALA A 492 -12.32 -5.55 -21.22
N ARG A 493 -13.01 -6.70 -21.28
CA ARG A 493 -12.37 -8.00 -21.58
C ARG A 493 -11.74 -8.02 -22.98
N GLN A 494 -12.43 -7.49 -23.99
CA GLN A 494 -11.90 -7.39 -25.35
C GLN A 494 -10.64 -6.52 -25.41
N TYR A 495 -10.64 -5.36 -24.75
CA TYR A 495 -9.46 -4.49 -24.71
C TYR A 495 -8.29 -5.13 -23.98
N LEU A 496 -8.54 -5.79 -22.83
CA LEU A 496 -7.52 -6.56 -22.12
C LEU A 496 -6.92 -7.66 -23.00
N HIS A 497 -7.75 -8.37 -23.76
CA HIS A 497 -7.28 -9.40 -24.70
C HIS A 497 -6.38 -8.81 -25.80
N GLN A 498 -6.78 -7.69 -26.42
CA GLN A 498 -6.01 -7.04 -27.49
C GLN A 498 -4.59 -6.63 -27.08
N VAL A 499 -4.38 -6.27 -25.81
CA VAL A 499 -3.08 -5.81 -25.29
C VAL A 499 -2.36 -6.84 -24.42
N SER A 500 -2.81 -8.10 -24.40
CA SER A 500 -2.28 -9.14 -23.48
C SER A 500 -2.27 -8.68 -22.01
N GLY A 501 -3.29 -7.91 -21.63
CA GLY A 501 -3.41 -7.27 -20.32
C GLY A 501 -3.53 -8.28 -19.18
N MET A 502 -4.28 -9.37 -19.39
CA MET A 502 -4.44 -10.44 -18.39
C MET A 502 -3.08 -11.04 -17.96
N GLN A 503 -2.21 -11.33 -18.93
CA GLN A 503 -0.87 -11.84 -18.67
C GLN A 503 0.00 -10.82 -17.93
N THR A 504 -0.06 -9.55 -18.37
CA THR A 504 0.70 -8.45 -17.75
C THR A 504 0.33 -8.28 -16.27
N ILE A 505 -0.97 -8.30 -15.95
CA ILE A 505 -1.48 -8.19 -14.58
C ILE A 505 -1.00 -9.38 -13.76
N TRP A 506 -1.23 -10.60 -14.27
CA TRP A 506 -0.92 -11.84 -13.58
C TRP A 506 0.56 -11.96 -13.21
N GLU A 507 1.46 -11.74 -14.17
CA GLU A 507 2.90 -11.82 -13.93
C GLU A 507 3.39 -10.73 -12.96
N SER A 508 2.79 -9.54 -12.99
CA SER A 508 3.19 -8.41 -12.15
C SER A 508 2.81 -8.61 -10.68
N ILE A 509 1.61 -9.14 -10.40
CA ILE A 509 1.11 -9.32 -9.03
C ILE A 509 1.66 -10.61 -8.37
N THR A 510 1.94 -11.65 -9.14
CA THR A 510 2.42 -12.94 -8.59
C THR A 510 3.92 -12.98 -8.28
N LYS A 511 4.73 -12.11 -8.91
CA LYS A 511 6.18 -11.98 -8.63
C LYS A 511 6.50 -11.22 -7.34
N LEU A 512 5.53 -10.48 -6.79
CA LEU A 512 5.74 -9.63 -5.63
C LEU A 512 5.83 -10.40 -4.31
N LYS A 513 6.46 -9.78 -3.30
CA LYS A 513 6.42 -10.28 -1.93
C LYS A 513 4.98 -10.35 -1.47
N THR A 514 4.56 -11.55 -1.09
CA THR A 514 3.17 -11.85 -0.77
C THR A 514 2.75 -11.25 0.58
N THR A 515 1.74 -10.39 0.55
CA THR A 515 1.04 -9.83 1.73
C THR A 515 -0.43 -10.24 1.72
N LEU A 516 -1.10 -10.23 2.87
CA LEU A 516 -2.51 -10.63 2.96
C LEU A 516 -3.45 -9.84 2.02
N PRO A 517 -3.35 -8.49 1.90
CA PRO A 517 -4.16 -7.74 0.94
C PRO A 517 -3.88 -8.12 -0.52
N LEU A 518 -2.62 -8.41 -0.86
CA LEU A 518 -2.26 -8.84 -2.21
C LEU A 518 -2.88 -10.21 -2.54
N PHE A 519 -2.87 -11.15 -1.60
CA PHE A 519 -3.52 -12.46 -1.75
C PHE A 519 -5.02 -12.34 -2.02
N GLN A 520 -5.70 -11.47 -1.25
CA GLN A 520 -7.12 -11.19 -1.43
C GLN A 520 -7.43 -10.67 -2.84
N VAL A 521 -6.63 -9.72 -3.33
CA VAL A 521 -6.83 -9.10 -4.65
C VAL A 521 -6.56 -10.09 -5.79
N ILE A 522 -5.54 -10.95 -5.66
CA ILE A 522 -5.26 -12.00 -6.66
C ILE A 522 -6.41 -13.02 -6.70
N ALA A 523 -6.91 -13.46 -5.54
CA ALA A 523 -8.05 -14.37 -5.48
C ALA A 523 -9.31 -13.75 -6.10
N ASN A 524 -9.58 -12.47 -5.80
CA ASN A 524 -10.66 -11.72 -6.42
C ASN A 524 -10.49 -11.63 -7.94
N PHE A 525 -9.28 -11.35 -8.43
CA PHE A 525 -9.00 -11.28 -9.86
C PHE A 525 -9.32 -12.58 -10.57
N VAL A 526 -8.88 -13.72 -10.03
CA VAL A 526 -9.24 -15.04 -10.57
C VAL A 526 -10.75 -15.24 -10.54
N TYR A 527 -11.41 -14.96 -9.41
CA TYR A 527 -12.86 -15.12 -9.29
C TYR A 527 -13.63 -14.28 -10.33
N PHE A 528 -13.39 -12.97 -10.39
CA PHE A 528 -14.10 -12.06 -11.29
C PHE A 528 -13.81 -12.35 -12.76
N ALA A 529 -12.57 -12.66 -13.14
CA ALA A 529 -12.22 -12.99 -14.51
C ALA A 529 -12.95 -14.25 -14.99
N VAL A 530 -12.90 -15.32 -14.20
CA VAL A 530 -13.40 -16.64 -14.59
C VAL A 530 -14.94 -16.71 -14.53
N THR A 531 -15.58 -15.93 -13.64
CA THR A 531 -17.04 -15.81 -13.62
C THR A 531 -17.60 -14.94 -14.74
N ALA A 532 -16.81 -13.99 -15.27
CA ALA A 532 -17.24 -13.10 -16.34
C ALA A 532 -17.18 -13.76 -17.72
N ASP A 533 -16.20 -14.64 -17.96
CA ASP A 533 -16.02 -15.33 -19.23
C ASP A 533 -15.29 -16.67 -19.05
N ASN A 534 -15.90 -17.75 -19.53
CA ASN A 534 -15.35 -19.10 -19.44
C ASN A 534 -14.03 -19.22 -20.24
N VAL A 535 -13.82 -18.43 -21.28
CA VAL A 535 -12.57 -18.45 -22.07
C VAL A 535 -11.38 -18.03 -21.19
N LEU A 536 -11.57 -17.01 -20.35
CA LEU A 536 -10.52 -16.51 -19.44
C LEU A 536 -10.10 -17.55 -18.39
N ALA A 537 -10.96 -18.53 -18.09
CA ALA A 537 -10.62 -19.64 -17.21
C ALA A 537 -9.46 -20.49 -17.76
N SER A 538 -9.48 -20.73 -19.07
CA SER A 538 -8.43 -21.48 -19.75
C SER A 538 -7.12 -20.70 -19.83
N ASP A 539 -7.20 -19.39 -20.12
CA ASP A 539 -6.03 -18.49 -20.15
C ASP A 539 -5.35 -18.39 -18.77
N LEU A 540 -6.13 -18.16 -17.71
CA LEU A 540 -5.60 -18.10 -16.34
C LEU A 540 -4.99 -19.42 -15.89
N TYR A 541 -5.55 -20.55 -16.34
CA TYR A 541 -4.94 -21.85 -16.10
C TYR A 541 -3.56 -21.96 -16.76
N GLN A 542 -3.40 -21.55 -18.04
CA GLN A 542 -2.08 -21.54 -18.71
C GLN A 542 -1.09 -20.62 -18.00
N MET A 543 -1.55 -19.50 -17.46
CA MET A 543 -0.74 -18.56 -16.68
C MET A 543 -0.32 -19.12 -15.29
N GLY A 544 -0.85 -20.27 -14.88
CA GLY A 544 -0.48 -20.95 -13.64
C GLY A 544 -1.36 -20.62 -12.42
N ALA A 545 -2.57 -20.09 -12.62
CA ALA A 545 -3.47 -19.72 -11.51
C ALA A 545 -3.81 -20.89 -10.59
N LEU A 546 -4.06 -22.09 -11.15
CA LEU A 546 -4.34 -23.27 -10.35
C LEU A 546 -3.15 -23.65 -9.44
N LYS A 547 -1.93 -23.63 -10.00
CA LYS A 547 -0.71 -23.90 -9.23
C LYS A 547 -0.58 -22.94 -8.07
N TRP A 548 -0.69 -21.65 -8.36
CA TRP A 548 -0.50 -20.59 -7.38
C TRP A 548 -1.53 -20.67 -6.24
N LEU A 549 -2.81 -20.93 -6.55
CA LEU A 549 -3.86 -21.11 -5.54
C LEU A 549 -3.64 -22.36 -4.66
N LEU A 550 -3.04 -23.41 -5.21
CA LEU A 550 -2.81 -24.68 -4.49
C LEU A 550 -1.49 -24.71 -3.71
N GLU A 551 -0.48 -23.94 -4.09
CA GLU A 551 0.77 -23.81 -3.33
C GLU A 551 0.55 -22.99 -2.05
N ASN A 552 -0.35 -22.00 -2.07
CA ASN A 552 -0.64 -21.12 -0.94
C ASN A 552 -1.88 -21.55 -0.12
N LYS A 553 -2.08 -22.86 0.06
CA LYS A 553 -3.28 -23.44 0.74
C LYS A 553 -3.51 -22.99 2.18
N ALA A 554 -2.48 -22.56 2.90
CA ALA A 554 -2.63 -22.12 4.29
C ALA A 554 -3.60 -20.94 4.44
N LEU A 555 -3.68 -20.09 3.40
CA LEU A 555 -4.53 -18.90 3.36
C LEU A 555 -6.03 -19.20 3.25
N ARG A 556 -6.39 -20.46 2.96
CA ARG A 556 -7.77 -20.91 2.90
C ARG A 556 -8.54 -20.61 4.18
N ASN A 557 -7.87 -20.70 5.33
CA ASN A 557 -8.49 -20.43 6.63
C ASN A 557 -8.59 -18.93 6.94
N GLU A 558 -7.80 -18.10 6.27
CA GLU A 558 -7.70 -16.66 6.51
C GLU A 558 -8.57 -15.84 5.54
N LEU A 559 -8.79 -16.33 4.31
CA LEU A 559 -9.46 -15.60 3.23
C LEU A 559 -10.63 -16.41 2.65
N PRO A 560 -11.90 -16.00 2.88
CA PRO A 560 -13.08 -16.69 2.33
C PRO A 560 -13.12 -16.72 0.80
N THR A 561 -12.62 -15.68 0.14
CA THR A 561 -12.61 -15.56 -1.33
C THR A 561 -11.64 -16.54 -2.00
N TRP A 562 -10.70 -17.12 -1.24
CA TRP A 562 -9.75 -18.10 -1.76
C TRP A 562 -10.47 -19.35 -2.29
N ASP A 563 -11.39 -19.89 -1.48
CA ASP A 563 -12.19 -21.05 -1.86
C ASP A 563 -13.16 -20.72 -2.98
N LEU A 564 -13.73 -19.52 -2.98
CA LEU A 564 -14.61 -19.06 -4.05
C LEU A 564 -13.86 -18.96 -5.38
N ALA A 565 -12.63 -18.45 -5.39
CA ALA A 565 -11.81 -18.35 -6.60
C ALA A 565 -11.46 -19.74 -7.16
N LEU A 566 -11.03 -20.67 -6.30
CA LEU A 566 -10.71 -22.04 -6.72
C LEU A 566 -11.95 -22.78 -7.23
N GLN A 567 -13.08 -22.65 -6.54
CA GLN A 567 -14.35 -23.24 -6.97
C GLN A 567 -14.84 -22.63 -8.29
N ALA A 568 -14.76 -21.31 -8.45
CA ALA A 568 -15.13 -20.62 -9.69
C ALA A 568 -14.27 -21.10 -10.86
N LEU A 569 -12.95 -21.21 -10.67
CA LEU A 569 -12.04 -21.74 -11.69
C LEU A 569 -12.46 -23.14 -12.14
N PHE A 570 -12.79 -24.03 -11.20
CA PHE A 570 -13.23 -25.38 -11.54
C PHE A 570 -14.63 -25.42 -12.17
N ASN A 571 -15.57 -24.60 -11.71
CA ASN A 571 -16.95 -24.61 -12.22
C ASN A 571 -17.06 -24.04 -13.64
N ASN A 572 -16.22 -23.06 -13.99
CA ASN A 572 -16.20 -22.46 -15.33
C ASN A 572 -15.17 -23.11 -16.28
N PHE A 573 -14.33 -24.03 -15.78
CA PHE A 573 -13.44 -24.87 -16.59
C PHE A 573 -13.60 -26.35 -16.21
N LEU A 574 -14.75 -26.93 -16.52
CA LEU A 574 -15.12 -28.31 -16.17
C LEU A 574 -14.12 -29.38 -16.67
N PRO A 575 -13.52 -29.28 -17.87
CA PRO A 575 -12.44 -30.19 -18.30
C PRO A 575 -11.29 -30.26 -17.29
N LEU A 576 -10.85 -29.09 -16.79
CA LEU A 576 -9.81 -28.99 -15.77
C LEU A 576 -10.27 -29.56 -14.43
N LYS A 577 -11.51 -29.27 -14.01
CA LYS A 577 -12.11 -29.84 -12.79
C LYS A 577 -12.04 -31.36 -12.86
N PHE A 578 -12.56 -31.96 -13.92
CA PHE A 578 -12.58 -33.41 -14.08
C PHE A 578 -11.17 -34.01 -14.15
N ALA A 579 -10.23 -33.35 -14.83
CA ALA A 579 -8.84 -33.79 -14.91
C ALA A 579 -8.14 -33.80 -13.54
N TYR A 580 -8.43 -32.82 -12.69
CA TYR A 580 -7.80 -32.65 -11.38
C TYR A 580 -8.47 -33.48 -10.28
N THR A 581 -9.80 -33.43 -10.19
CA THR A 581 -10.58 -34.09 -9.13
C THR A 581 -10.92 -35.53 -9.48
N GLY A 582 -11.01 -35.87 -10.77
CA GLY A 582 -11.59 -37.12 -11.27
C GLY A 582 -13.12 -37.14 -11.18
N ARG A 583 -13.78 -36.00 -10.94
CA ARG A 583 -15.21 -35.93 -10.67
C ARG A 583 -15.87 -34.66 -11.20
N LEU A 584 -17.02 -34.83 -11.86
CA LEU A 584 -18.04 -33.81 -12.05
C LEU A 584 -19.22 -34.10 -11.13
N ASP A 585 -19.72 -33.09 -10.44
CA ASP A 585 -20.85 -33.15 -9.52
C ASP A 585 -22.19 -33.01 -10.26
N LEU A 586 -23.31 -33.20 -9.55
CA LEU A 586 -24.66 -33.20 -10.12
C LEU A 586 -25.03 -31.89 -10.86
N ASN A 587 -24.40 -30.77 -10.48
CA ASN A 587 -24.70 -29.44 -11.04
C ASN A 587 -23.65 -28.98 -12.06
N ASP A 588 -22.62 -29.78 -12.32
CA ASP A 588 -21.65 -29.48 -13.36
C ASP A 588 -22.26 -29.89 -14.71
N VAL A 589 -22.82 -28.93 -15.44
CA VAL A 589 -23.46 -29.16 -16.74
C VAL A 589 -22.44 -29.00 -17.85
N THR A 590 -22.21 -30.06 -18.63
CA THR A 590 -21.31 -30.03 -19.78
C THR A 590 -21.90 -29.20 -20.93
N ASP A 591 -21.03 -28.42 -21.59
CA ASP A 591 -21.37 -27.59 -22.75
C ASP A 591 -20.80 -28.18 -24.06
N THR A 592 -20.96 -27.45 -25.17
CA THR A 592 -20.47 -27.83 -26.51
C THR A 592 -18.96 -27.73 -26.67
N THR A 593 -18.24 -27.29 -25.64
CA THR A 593 -16.78 -27.19 -25.64
C THR A 593 -16.15 -28.16 -24.63
N PHE A 594 -16.94 -29.03 -24.01
CA PHE A 594 -16.44 -29.97 -23.01
C PHE A 594 -15.59 -31.08 -23.63
N TYR A 595 -14.42 -31.34 -23.03
CA TYR A 595 -13.50 -32.38 -23.45
C TYR A 595 -12.78 -33.02 -22.26
N ILE A 596 -12.31 -34.25 -22.46
CA ILE A 596 -11.55 -35.00 -21.45
C ILE A 596 -10.43 -35.81 -22.11
N THR A 597 -9.34 -36.02 -21.38
CA THR A 597 -8.30 -36.95 -21.78
C THR A 597 -8.71 -38.38 -21.46
N ARG A 598 -8.51 -39.35 -22.37
CA ARG A 598 -8.80 -40.76 -22.08
C ARG A 598 -7.96 -41.30 -20.92
N VAL A 599 -6.67 -40.97 -20.94
CA VAL A 599 -5.71 -41.38 -19.90
C VAL A 599 -5.65 -40.30 -18.81
N PRO A 600 -5.78 -40.67 -17.52
CA PRO A 600 -5.67 -39.70 -16.44
C PRO A 600 -4.30 -39.02 -16.43
N ILE A 601 -4.29 -37.71 -16.25
CA ILE A 601 -3.07 -36.93 -16.01
C ILE A 601 -2.88 -36.87 -14.50
N LYS A 602 -1.66 -37.14 -14.03
CA LYS A 602 -1.35 -37.04 -12.60
C LYS A 602 -1.60 -35.60 -12.10
N ARG A 603 -2.10 -35.46 -10.87
CA ARG A 603 -2.52 -34.18 -10.29
C ARG A 603 -1.41 -33.12 -10.26
N ASP A 604 -0.17 -33.54 -10.00
CA ASP A 604 1.03 -32.69 -10.04
C ASP A 604 1.27 -32.10 -11.45
N ARG A 605 1.04 -32.88 -12.51
CA ARG A 605 1.16 -32.39 -13.89
C ARG A 605 -0.01 -31.48 -14.27
N VAL A 606 -1.24 -31.80 -13.86
CA VAL A 606 -2.39 -30.90 -14.06
C VAL A 606 -2.15 -29.56 -13.37
N MET A 607 -1.65 -29.59 -12.12
CA MET A 607 -1.31 -28.38 -11.38
C MET A 607 -0.26 -27.53 -12.11
N ASN A 608 0.76 -28.15 -12.71
CA ASN A 608 1.83 -27.46 -13.43
C ASN A 608 1.51 -27.11 -14.90
N GLY A 609 0.23 -26.93 -15.27
CA GLY A 609 -0.14 -26.44 -16.61
C GLY A 609 -0.05 -27.46 -17.74
N TYR A 610 0.12 -28.76 -17.45
CA TYR A 610 0.24 -29.80 -18.50
C TYR A 610 -1.11 -30.37 -18.98
N PHE A 611 -2.25 -29.85 -18.52
CA PHE A 611 -3.54 -30.22 -19.08
C PHE A 611 -3.71 -29.53 -20.44
N PRO A 612 -3.99 -30.26 -21.53
CA PRO A 612 -4.06 -29.67 -22.86
C PRO A 612 -5.27 -28.75 -22.99
N ILE A 613 -5.11 -27.62 -23.68
CA ILE A 613 -6.19 -26.67 -23.92
C ILE A 613 -6.78 -26.92 -25.30
N LEU A 614 -8.11 -26.80 -25.41
CA LEU A 614 -8.83 -27.10 -26.65
C LEU A 614 -8.31 -26.29 -27.85
N LYS A 615 -7.99 -25.00 -27.67
CA LYS A 615 -7.42 -24.14 -28.71
C LYS A 615 -6.10 -24.71 -29.25
N ASP A 616 -5.16 -25.05 -28.37
CA ASP A 616 -3.87 -25.63 -28.74
C ASP A 616 -4.03 -27.00 -29.43
N LEU A 617 -5.01 -27.80 -28.98
CA LEU A 617 -5.33 -29.10 -29.56
C LEU A 617 -5.91 -28.98 -30.98
N LEU A 618 -6.66 -27.92 -31.26
CA LEU A 618 -7.22 -27.65 -32.60
C LEU A 618 -6.15 -27.16 -33.59
N GLU A 619 -5.14 -26.43 -33.11
CA GLU A 619 -4.03 -25.93 -33.92
C GLU A 619 -2.95 -27.01 -34.17
N CYS A 620 -2.86 -28.02 -33.30
CA CYS A 620 -1.91 -29.12 -33.44
C CYS A 620 -2.41 -30.23 -34.38
N THR A 621 -1.94 -30.24 -35.62
CA THR A 621 -2.10 -31.38 -36.55
C THR A 621 -1.20 -32.57 -36.21
N ALA A 622 -0.24 -32.39 -35.29
CA ALA A 622 0.70 -33.43 -34.90
C ALA A 622 1.06 -33.35 -33.40
N SER A 623 0.31 -34.07 -32.54
CA SER A 623 0.86 -34.58 -31.29
C SER A 623 0.56 -36.09 -31.16
N PRO A 624 1.57 -36.95 -30.92
CA PRO A 624 1.39 -38.41 -30.95
C PRO A 624 0.92 -38.98 -29.60
N ASN A 625 0.03 -39.98 -29.71
CA ASN A 625 -0.36 -41.03 -28.74
C ASN A 625 -1.57 -40.84 -27.79
N LYS A 626 -2.01 -39.64 -27.40
CA LYS A 626 -3.08 -39.53 -26.37
C LYS A 626 -4.42 -39.04 -26.93
N VAL A 627 -5.43 -39.90 -26.87
CA VAL A 627 -6.80 -39.60 -27.26
C VAL A 627 -7.43 -38.59 -26.30
N VAL A 628 -8.03 -37.55 -26.87
CA VAL A 628 -8.90 -36.60 -26.18
C VAL A 628 -10.31 -36.77 -26.74
N TYR A 629 -11.27 -37.03 -25.86
CA TYR A 629 -12.68 -37.04 -26.23
C TYR A 629 -13.22 -35.63 -26.11
N PHE A 630 -13.93 -35.16 -27.13
CA PHE A 630 -14.64 -33.89 -27.07
C PHE A 630 -16.11 -34.07 -27.46
N VAL A 631 -16.92 -33.10 -27.06
CA VAL A 631 -18.36 -33.05 -27.27
C VAL A 631 -18.66 -31.83 -28.12
N ASN A 632 -19.46 -31.99 -29.18
CA ASN A 632 -19.92 -30.85 -29.97
C ASN A 632 -21.35 -31.09 -30.47
N PHE A 633 -22.31 -30.31 -29.94
CA PHE A 633 -23.71 -30.36 -30.37
C PHE A 633 -24.08 -29.30 -31.42
N GLU A 634 -23.11 -28.53 -31.93
CA GLU A 634 -23.36 -27.53 -32.96
C GLU A 634 -23.66 -28.20 -34.31
N LYS A 635 -24.68 -27.68 -35.01
CA LYS A 635 -25.06 -28.15 -36.34
C LYS A 635 -24.18 -27.49 -37.39
N PRO A 636 -23.81 -28.20 -38.48
CA PRO A 636 -23.10 -27.57 -39.58
C PRO A 636 -23.99 -26.49 -40.22
N ILE A 637 -23.46 -25.28 -40.33
CA ILE A 637 -24.08 -24.23 -41.13
C ILE A 637 -24.02 -24.70 -42.58
N LYS A 638 -25.18 -24.97 -43.19
CA LYS A 638 -25.26 -25.23 -44.62
C LYS A 638 -24.93 -23.92 -45.35
N TYR A 639 -23.70 -23.80 -45.85
CA TYR A 639 -23.39 -22.76 -46.83
C TYR A 639 -24.25 -23.01 -48.07
N THR A 640 -25.14 -22.06 -48.39
CA THR A 640 -25.76 -21.99 -49.70
C THR A 640 -24.68 -21.76 -50.76
N SER A 641 -24.88 -22.31 -51.95
CA SER A 641 -23.90 -22.42 -53.06
C SER A 641 -23.27 -21.11 -53.56
N ASP A 642 -23.60 -19.96 -52.97
CA ASP A 642 -23.10 -18.64 -53.37
C ASP A 642 -21.85 -18.18 -52.59
N ASP A 643 -21.51 -18.81 -51.46
CA ASP A 643 -20.34 -18.42 -50.62
C ASP A 643 -19.05 -19.22 -50.95
N LEU A 644 -19.08 -20.15 -51.91
CA LEU A 644 -17.96 -21.06 -52.23
C LEU A 644 -16.81 -20.43 -53.04
N SER A 645 -16.79 -19.11 -53.28
CA SER A 645 -15.76 -18.49 -54.12
C SER A 645 -14.48 -18.05 -53.39
N ASN A 646 -14.42 -18.09 -52.05
CA ASN A 646 -13.25 -17.58 -51.29
C ASN A 646 -12.64 -18.56 -50.26
N SER A 647 -12.97 -19.85 -50.34
CA SER A 647 -12.30 -20.88 -49.53
C SER A 647 -11.46 -21.76 -50.44
N THR A 648 -10.13 -21.65 -50.34
CA THR A 648 -9.20 -22.67 -50.85
C THR A 648 -9.45 -23.97 -50.11
N TYR A 649 -10.32 -24.82 -50.67
CA TYR A 649 -10.49 -26.19 -50.25
C TYR A 649 -9.31 -27.03 -50.76
N ILE A 650 -8.73 -27.86 -49.88
CA ILE A 650 -8.13 -29.12 -50.31
C ILE A 650 -9.31 -30.06 -50.58
N THR A 651 -9.75 -30.09 -51.83
CA THR A 651 -10.71 -31.07 -52.32
C THR A 651 -10.02 -32.42 -52.47
N VAL A 652 -10.49 -33.44 -51.75
CA VAL A 652 -10.28 -34.84 -52.14
C VAL A 652 -11.12 -35.07 -53.40
N ASN A 653 -10.50 -34.89 -54.57
CA ASN A 653 -11.13 -35.25 -55.84
C ASN A 653 -10.81 -36.71 -56.20
N LYS A 654 -11.86 -37.51 -56.41
CA LYS A 654 -11.84 -38.64 -57.34
C LYS A 654 -12.24 -38.12 -58.74
N SER A 655 -11.28 -38.16 -59.68
CA SER A 655 -11.40 -38.15 -61.17
C SER A 655 -12.30 -37.06 -61.81
N SER A 656 -11.83 -36.20 -62.72
CA SER A 656 -11.50 -36.56 -64.12
C SER A 656 -10.87 -35.37 -64.88
N ILE A 657 -10.16 -35.71 -65.95
CA ILE A 657 -9.33 -34.93 -66.88
C ILE A 657 -10.14 -33.95 -67.78
N ASN A 658 -9.71 -32.67 -67.89
CA ASN A 658 -9.38 -31.97 -69.16
C ASN A 658 -9.19 -30.44 -69.05
N SER A 659 -8.07 -29.99 -69.66
CA SER A 659 -7.86 -28.80 -70.51
C SER A 659 -8.07 -27.34 -70.03
N THR A 660 -6.94 -26.62 -70.01
CA THR A 660 -6.59 -25.34 -70.70
C THR A 660 -7.05 -23.95 -70.21
N LYS A 661 -6.01 -23.08 -70.07
CA LYS A 661 -5.88 -21.62 -70.34
C LYS A 661 -6.49 -20.63 -69.31
N SER A 662 -5.63 -19.83 -68.64
CA SER A 662 -5.31 -18.39 -68.89
C SER A 662 -6.53 -17.47 -68.65
N ASP A 663 -6.50 -16.41 -67.83
CA ASP A 663 -5.63 -15.23 -67.89
C ASP A 663 -5.70 -14.36 -66.62
N ASN A 664 -4.72 -13.46 -66.54
CA ASN A 664 -4.50 -12.39 -65.56
C ASN A 664 -5.62 -11.33 -65.48
N ASN A 665 -5.89 -10.75 -64.29
CA ASN A 665 -5.55 -9.37 -63.93
C ASN A 665 -6.32 -8.81 -62.71
N SER A 666 -5.57 -8.11 -61.84
CA SER A 666 -5.87 -6.92 -61.03
C SER A 666 -7.34 -6.63 -60.62
N SER A 667 -7.65 -6.32 -59.36
CA SER A 667 -7.28 -5.04 -58.74
C SER A 667 -7.88 -4.92 -57.34
N ARG A 668 -7.14 -4.22 -56.46
CA ARG A 668 -7.53 -3.80 -55.10
C ARG A 668 -8.81 -2.97 -55.12
N ARG A 669 -9.72 -3.22 -54.17
CA ARG A 669 -10.53 -2.18 -53.51
C ARG A 669 -10.87 -2.61 -52.07
N ASN A 670 -10.39 -1.79 -51.13
CA ASN A 670 -10.79 -1.80 -49.74
C ASN A 670 -12.21 -1.26 -49.61
N THR A 671 -13.09 -2.01 -48.96
CA THR A 671 -14.32 -1.49 -48.37
C THR A 671 -14.56 -2.16 -47.02
N SER A 672 -14.54 -1.31 -46.00
CA SER A 672 -14.91 -1.56 -44.61
C SER A 672 -16.31 -2.16 -44.49
N ALA A 673 -16.39 -3.36 -43.93
CA ALA A 673 -17.63 -3.96 -43.44
C ALA A 673 -17.46 -4.23 -41.94
N SER A 674 -18.48 -3.84 -41.17
CA SER A 674 -18.61 -4.01 -39.73
C SER A 674 -18.40 -5.47 -39.33
N VAL A 675 -17.29 -5.71 -38.61
CA VAL A 675 -16.96 -7.00 -38.03
C VAL A 675 -17.93 -7.25 -36.88
N LYS A 676 -18.95 -8.08 -37.12
CA LYS A 676 -19.67 -8.76 -36.05
C LYS A 676 -18.67 -9.73 -35.43
N THR A 677 -18.32 -9.47 -34.19
CA THR A 677 -17.46 -10.32 -33.36
C THR A 677 -18.09 -11.70 -33.22
N ASN A 678 -17.50 -12.68 -33.92
CA ASN A 678 -17.64 -14.12 -33.70
C ASN A 678 -16.28 -14.76 -34.02
N ASP A 679 -15.23 -14.32 -33.32
CA ASP A 679 -13.86 -14.81 -33.53
C ASP A 679 -13.60 -16.20 -32.91
N SER A 680 -14.63 -16.92 -32.48
CA SER A 680 -14.55 -18.32 -32.04
C SER A 680 -15.12 -19.35 -33.03
N ILE A 681 -15.67 -18.92 -34.18
CA ILE A 681 -16.63 -19.76 -34.93
C ILE A 681 -16.19 -20.28 -36.34
N PRO A 682 -15.05 -19.91 -36.96
CA PRO A 682 -14.72 -20.53 -38.26
C PRO A 682 -14.32 -22.01 -38.14
N PHE A 683 -13.73 -22.44 -37.02
CA PHE A 683 -13.08 -23.77 -36.92
C PHE A 683 -13.86 -24.85 -36.14
N LEU A 684 -14.69 -24.52 -35.14
CA LEU A 684 -15.56 -25.54 -34.51
C LEU A 684 -16.60 -26.12 -35.49
N ASN A 685 -16.97 -25.33 -36.51
CA ASN A 685 -17.84 -25.76 -37.61
C ASN A 685 -17.24 -26.89 -38.47
N LEU A 686 -15.91 -27.09 -38.44
CA LEU A 686 -15.24 -28.18 -39.16
C LEU A 686 -15.25 -29.51 -38.40
N MET A 687 -15.64 -29.51 -37.11
CA MET A 687 -15.67 -30.69 -36.25
C MET A 687 -17.06 -30.93 -35.64
N CYS A 688 -18.12 -30.77 -36.44
CA CYS A 688 -19.47 -31.14 -36.04
C CYS A 688 -19.58 -32.65 -35.79
N ASP A 689 -20.09 -33.02 -34.61
CA ASP A 689 -20.43 -34.40 -34.30
C ASP A 689 -21.87 -34.68 -34.75
N SER A 690 -22.02 -35.09 -36.00
CA SER A 690 -23.33 -35.41 -36.60
C SER A 690 -24.03 -36.54 -35.86
N TYR A 691 -23.27 -37.52 -35.35
CA TYR A 691 -23.80 -38.67 -34.63
C TYR A 691 -24.32 -38.29 -33.26
N ILE A 692 -23.61 -37.48 -32.47
CA ILE A 692 -24.12 -37.06 -31.15
C ILE A 692 -25.39 -36.20 -31.27
N CYS A 693 -25.47 -35.39 -32.34
CA CYS A 693 -26.67 -34.63 -32.65
C CYS A 693 -27.85 -35.56 -32.98
N GLU A 694 -27.61 -36.59 -33.80
CA GLU A 694 -28.61 -37.63 -34.09
C GLU A 694 -29.01 -38.41 -32.83
N TYR A 695 -28.05 -38.76 -31.98
CA TYR A 695 -28.29 -39.44 -30.72
C TYR A 695 -29.21 -38.63 -29.82
N LEU A 696 -28.95 -37.33 -29.70
CA LEU A 696 -29.78 -36.43 -28.91
C LEU A 696 -31.20 -36.34 -29.46
N VAL A 697 -31.38 -36.28 -30.80
CA VAL A 697 -32.71 -36.27 -31.43
C VAL A 697 -33.47 -37.56 -31.12
N ARG A 698 -32.83 -38.73 -31.31
CA ARG A 698 -33.45 -40.04 -31.04
C ARG A 698 -33.81 -40.21 -29.56
N LEU A 699 -32.92 -39.79 -28.67
CA LEU A 699 -33.16 -39.84 -27.23
C LEU A 699 -34.34 -38.94 -26.82
N LYS A 700 -34.42 -37.72 -27.37
CA LYS A 700 -35.53 -36.80 -27.10
C LYS A 700 -36.89 -37.36 -27.55
N LEU A 701 -36.93 -38.06 -28.69
CA LEU A 701 -38.14 -38.74 -29.15
C LEU A 701 -38.58 -39.84 -28.16
N GLN A 702 -37.64 -40.68 -27.71
CA GLN A 702 -37.94 -41.73 -26.71
C GLN A 702 -38.42 -41.16 -25.37
N LEU A 703 -37.87 -40.03 -24.93
CA LEU A 703 -38.31 -39.38 -23.69
C LEU A 703 -39.69 -38.70 -23.85
N GLN A 704 -40.01 -38.19 -25.04
CA GLN A 704 -41.34 -37.65 -25.36
C GLN A 704 -42.43 -38.71 -25.36
N GLU A 705 -42.13 -39.92 -25.84
CA GLU A 705 -43.06 -41.07 -25.78
C GLU A 705 -43.45 -41.44 -24.33
N MET A 706 -42.62 -41.06 -23.35
CA MET A 706 -42.83 -41.29 -21.92
C MET A 706 -43.40 -40.06 -21.19
N ASP A 707 -43.85 -39.04 -21.92
CA ASP A 707 -44.41 -37.78 -21.40
C ASP A 707 -43.46 -36.99 -20.48
N ILE A 708 -42.13 -37.09 -20.71
CA ILE A 708 -41.11 -36.40 -19.91
C ILE A 708 -40.81 -35.01 -20.49
N LYS A 709 -41.05 -33.96 -19.70
CA LYS A 709 -40.77 -32.55 -20.05
C LYS A 709 -39.30 -32.17 -19.85
N PHE A 710 -38.40 -32.74 -20.66
CA PHE A 710 -36.95 -32.53 -20.52
C PHE A 710 -36.49 -31.07 -20.68
N ASP A 711 -37.19 -30.23 -21.46
CA ASP A 711 -36.80 -28.83 -21.65
C ASP A 711 -37.00 -27.99 -20.38
N GLU A 712 -38.05 -28.28 -19.60
CA GLU A 712 -38.30 -27.65 -18.29
C GLU A 712 -37.25 -28.12 -17.27
N LEU A 713 -36.94 -29.43 -17.26
CA LEU A 713 -35.92 -30.01 -16.39
C LEU A 713 -34.53 -29.41 -16.67
N ARG A 714 -34.13 -29.32 -17.95
CA ARG A 714 -32.84 -28.72 -18.34
C ARG A 714 -32.77 -27.25 -17.94
N LYS A 715 -33.82 -26.47 -18.16
CA LYS A 715 -33.89 -25.07 -17.70
C LYS A 715 -33.73 -24.97 -16.18
N SER A 716 -34.35 -25.86 -15.41
CA SER A 716 -34.26 -25.85 -13.94
C SER A 716 -32.83 -26.10 -13.44
N ILE A 717 -32.10 -27.02 -14.07
CA ILE A 717 -30.72 -27.35 -13.70
C ILE A 717 -29.76 -26.22 -14.06
N ILE A 718 -29.87 -25.66 -15.26
CA ILE A 718 -29.02 -24.55 -15.71
C ILE A 718 -29.26 -23.31 -14.84
N SER A 719 -30.53 -23.00 -14.52
CA SER A 719 -30.88 -21.86 -13.66
C SER A 719 -30.70 -22.14 -12.17
N ASN A 720 -30.36 -23.37 -11.78
CA ASN A 720 -30.35 -23.84 -10.38
C ASN A 720 -31.65 -23.49 -9.62
N SER A 721 -32.80 -23.47 -10.30
CA SER A 721 -34.07 -23.12 -9.67
C SER A 721 -34.57 -24.28 -8.79
N PRO A 722 -35.25 -23.99 -7.66
CA PRO A 722 -35.86 -25.04 -6.84
C PRO A 722 -36.89 -25.79 -7.69
N SER A 723 -36.66 -27.08 -7.94
CA SER A 723 -37.57 -27.93 -8.69
C SER A 723 -37.81 -29.24 -7.95
N VAL A 724 -38.97 -29.86 -8.20
CA VAL A 724 -39.25 -31.18 -7.64
C VAL A 724 -38.49 -32.20 -8.48
N VAL A 725 -37.41 -32.76 -7.92
CA VAL A 725 -36.74 -33.91 -8.52
C VAL A 725 -37.55 -35.16 -8.19
N ASP A 726 -38.39 -35.58 -9.14
CA ASP A 726 -39.20 -36.78 -8.98
C ASP A 726 -38.35 -38.04 -9.14
N LYS A 727 -38.33 -38.89 -8.09
CA LYS A 727 -37.63 -40.18 -8.08
C LYS A 727 -37.97 -41.02 -9.31
N THR A 728 -39.24 -41.08 -9.69
CA THR A 728 -39.70 -41.91 -10.82
C THR A 728 -39.16 -41.41 -12.15
N ILE A 729 -39.13 -40.09 -12.34
CA ILE A 729 -38.58 -39.46 -13.55
C ILE A 729 -37.08 -39.74 -13.63
N VAL A 730 -36.33 -39.56 -12.54
CA VAL A 730 -34.88 -39.84 -12.50
C VAL A 730 -34.59 -41.30 -12.82
N GLU A 731 -35.37 -42.23 -12.28
CA GLU A 731 -35.23 -43.67 -12.53
C GLU A 731 -35.49 -44.03 -14.00
N VAL A 732 -36.60 -43.55 -14.57
CA VAL A 732 -36.97 -43.78 -15.97
C VAL A 732 -35.93 -43.17 -16.91
N MET A 733 -35.51 -41.92 -16.68
CA MET A 733 -34.49 -41.27 -17.50
C MET A 733 -33.15 -41.99 -17.42
N SER A 734 -32.72 -42.40 -16.22
CA SER A 734 -31.46 -43.14 -16.04
C SER A 734 -31.48 -44.47 -16.77
N ASN A 735 -32.62 -45.17 -16.76
CA ASN A 735 -32.79 -46.41 -17.49
C ASN A 735 -32.72 -46.20 -19.00
N ILE A 736 -33.52 -45.28 -19.55
CA ILE A 736 -33.59 -45.00 -20.99
C ILE A 736 -32.23 -44.57 -21.52
N ILE A 737 -31.57 -43.61 -20.85
CA ILE A 737 -30.25 -43.12 -21.29
C ILE A 737 -29.21 -44.23 -21.17
N GLY A 738 -29.24 -45.03 -20.10
CA GLY A 738 -28.29 -46.13 -19.90
C GLY A 738 -28.37 -47.21 -20.96
N VAL A 739 -29.60 -47.64 -21.30
CA VAL A 739 -29.86 -48.58 -22.41
C VAL A 739 -29.46 -47.97 -23.74
N PHE A 740 -29.82 -46.70 -23.98
CA PHE A 740 -29.50 -45.99 -25.21
C PHE A 740 -27.99 -45.92 -25.45
N VAL A 741 -27.21 -45.49 -24.44
CA VAL A 741 -25.75 -45.39 -24.48
C VAL A 741 -25.13 -46.76 -24.76
N CYS A 742 -25.59 -47.81 -24.08
CA CYS A 742 -25.08 -49.15 -24.31
C CYS A 742 -25.33 -49.60 -25.76
N ASN A 743 -26.52 -49.33 -26.32
CA ASN A 743 -26.84 -49.67 -27.71
C ASN A 743 -25.93 -48.95 -28.72
N GLN A 744 -25.58 -47.67 -28.48
CA GLN A 744 -24.69 -46.92 -29.38
C GLN A 744 -23.22 -47.39 -29.30
N MET A 745 -22.78 -47.91 -28.15
CA MET A 745 -21.37 -48.24 -27.85
C MET A 745 -21.10 -49.75 -27.65
N SER A 746 -21.92 -50.62 -28.22
CA SER A 746 -21.74 -52.09 -28.16
C SER A 746 -21.14 -52.72 -29.42
N GLY A 747 -20.81 -51.92 -30.43
CA GLY A 747 -20.28 -52.39 -31.71
C GLY A 747 -21.33 -53.09 -32.59
N PRO A 748 -20.93 -53.57 -33.77
CA PRO A 748 -21.83 -54.22 -34.73
C PRO A 748 -22.31 -55.61 -34.29
N THR A 749 -21.63 -56.24 -33.32
CA THR A 749 -21.98 -57.57 -32.79
C THR A 749 -22.16 -57.52 -31.27
N THR A 750 -23.38 -57.72 -30.78
CA THR A 750 -23.76 -57.61 -29.36
C THR A 750 -23.17 -58.71 -28.46
N ASN A 751 -22.63 -59.79 -29.03
CA ASN A 751 -22.19 -60.97 -28.27
C ASN A 751 -20.72 -60.95 -27.84
N ILE A 752 -19.90 -60.00 -28.32
CA ILE A 752 -18.48 -59.92 -27.97
C ILE A 752 -18.27 -58.77 -26.99
N PRO A 753 -17.82 -59.01 -25.75
CA PRO A 753 -17.55 -57.94 -24.81
C PRO A 753 -16.41 -57.05 -25.34
N CYS A 754 -16.62 -55.73 -25.30
CA CYS A 754 -15.58 -54.77 -25.66
C CYS A 754 -14.36 -54.95 -24.75
N THR A 755 -13.18 -55.09 -25.34
CA THR A 755 -11.90 -55.16 -24.63
C THR A 755 -11.09 -53.89 -24.88
N ASN A 756 -10.08 -53.61 -24.06
CA ASN A 756 -9.15 -52.50 -24.31
C ASN A 756 -8.55 -52.56 -25.72
N HIS A 757 -8.21 -53.75 -26.20
CA HIS A 757 -7.64 -53.93 -27.54
C HIS A 757 -8.61 -53.53 -28.66
N ILE A 758 -9.88 -53.94 -28.57
CA ILE A 758 -10.92 -53.58 -29.55
C ILE A 758 -11.12 -52.06 -29.56
N LEU A 759 -11.20 -51.44 -28.38
CA LEU A 759 -11.33 -50.00 -28.26
C LEU A 759 -10.09 -49.28 -28.82
N ASP A 760 -8.88 -49.74 -28.53
CA ASP A 760 -7.64 -49.15 -29.04
C ASP A 760 -7.54 -49.22 -30.56
N LEU A 761 -7.98 -50.32 -31.16
CA LEU A 761 -8.03 -50.49 -32.62
C LEU A 761 -9.03 -49.52 -33.24
N HIS A 762 -10.25 -49.45 -32.70
CA HIS A 762 -11.27 -48.50 -33.16
C HIS A 762 -10.82 -47.04 -33.03
N LEU A 763 -10.17 -46.69 -31.92
CA LEU A 763 -9.59 -45.35 -31.74
C LEU A 763 -8.47 -45.06 -32.73
N SER A 764 -7.69 -46.07 -33.12
CA SER A 764 -6.63 -45.92 -34.13
C SER A 764 -7.20 -45.70 -35.52
N GLU A 765 -8.29 -46.39 -35.86
CA GLU A 765 -9.04 -46.15 -37.10
C GLU A 765 -9.61 -44.73 -37.14
N LEU A 766 -10.29 -44.29 -36.07
CA LEU A 766 -10.86 -42.94 -36.00
C LEU A 766 -9.79 -41.85 -36.07
N LYS A 767 -8.62 -42.05 -35.45
CA LYS A 767 -7.50 -41.11 -35.57
C LYS A 767 -7.01 -40.96 -37.01
N LEU A 768 -6.99 -42.06 -37.76
CA LEU A 768 -6.59 -42.05 -39.18
C LEU A 768 -7.68 -41.39 -40.03
N GLU A 769 -8.95 -41.67 -39.77
CA GLU A 769 -10.08 -41.12 -40.51
C GLU A 769 -10.25 -39.61 -40.29
N LEU A 770 -10.09 -39.15 -39.04
CA LEU A 770 -10.26 -37.74 -38.66
C LEU A 770 -8.97 -36.93 -38.75
N GLU A 771 -7.83 -37.59 -39.03
CA GLU A 771 -6.48 -37.00 -38.99
C GLU A 771 -6.19 -36.20 -37.69
N SER A 772 -6.79 -36.64 -36.57
CA SER A 772 -6.74 -35.91 -35.30
C SER A 772 -6.75 -36.83 -34.09
N CYS A 773 -6.19 -36.34 -32.99
CA CYS A 773 -6.28 -36.98 -31.67
C CYS A 773 -7.54 -36.55 -30.88
N LEU A 774 -8.25 -35.54 -31.38
CA LEU A 774 -9.56 -35.10 -30.90
C LEU A 774 -10.63 -36.01 -31.52
N ILE A 775 -11.17 -36.91 -30.70
CA ILE A 775 -12.18 -37.87 -31.12
C ILE A 775 -13.55 -37.39 -30.61
N PRO A 776 -14.49 -37.03 -31.50
CA PRO A 776 -15.84 -36.69 -31.09
C PRO A 776 -16.52 -37.93 -30.49
N ILE A 777 -17.13 -37.78 -29.32
CA ILE A 777 -17.68 -38.92 -28.56
C ILE A 777 -18.76 -39.69 -29.33
N GLY A 778 -19.50 -39.03 -30.22
CA GLY A 778 -20.55 -39.64 -31.04
C GLY A 778 -20.02 -40.54 -32.16
N TYR A 779 -18.73 -40.46 -32.52
CA TYR A 779 -18.12 -41.35 -33.52
C TYR A 779 -17.78 -42.73 -32.97
N LEU A 780 -17.71 -42.87 -31.64
CA LEU A 780 -17.38 -44.14 -31.00
C LEU A 780 -18.53 -45.14 -31.16
N ARG A 781 -18.21 -46.33 -31.68
CA ARG A 781 -19.14 -47.47 -31.81
C ARG A 781 -18.92 -48.52 -30.74
N VAL A 782 -17.76 -48.51 -30.10
CA VAL A 782 -17.41 -49.37 -28.97
C VAL A 782 -16.90 -48.49 -27.84
N GLY A 783 -17.28 -48.83 -26.61
CA GLY A 783 -16.87 -48.07 -25.42
C GLY A 783 -16.77 -48.96 -24.19
N LEU A 784 -15.86 -48.61 -23.29
CA LEU A 784 -15.73 -49.21 -21.97
C LEU A 784 -16.37 -48.28 -20.93
N TYR A 785 -15.98 -48.44 -19.67
CA TYR A 785 -16.48 -47.67 -18.54
C TYR A 785 -16.41 -46.15 -18.76
N LEU A 786 -15.29 -45.61 -19.25
CA LEU A 786 -15.12 -44.17 -19.43
C LEU A 786 -15.96 -43.62 -20.58
N GLU A 787 -15.90 -44.24 -21.74
CA GLU A 787 -16.56 -43.73 -22.95
C GLU A 787 -18.09 -43.77 -22.77
N ARG A 788 -18.61 -44.87 -22.18
CA ARG A 788 -20.04 -44.99 -21.88
C ARG A 788 -20.48 -43.99 -20.80
N ALA A 789 -19.71 -43.84 -19.72
CA ALA A 789 -20.04 -42.87 -18.67
C ALA A 789 -20.01 -41.42 -19.19
N LEU A 790 -19.04 -41.08 -20.04
CA LEU A 790 -18.95 -39.77 -20.68
C LEU A 790 -20.16 -39.51 -21.58
N LEU A 791 -20.49 -40.44 -22.48
CA LEU A 791 -21.65 -40.28 -23.38
C LEU A 791 -22.95 -40.16 -22.58
N PHE A 792 -23.11 -40.96 -21.51
CA PHE A 792 -24.25 -40.83 -20.61
C PHE A 792 -24.33 -39.44 -19.99
N LYS A 793 -23.24 -38.96 -19.37
CA LYS A 793 -23.20 -37.65 -18.71
C LYS A 793 -23.59 -36.53 -19.66
N VAL A 794 -22.99 -36.54 -20.85
CA VAL A 794 -23.18 -35.51 -21.87
C VAL A 794 -24.61 -35.51 -22.42
N LEU A 795 -25.21 -36.68 -22.65
CA LEU A 795 -26.62 -36.78 -23.05
C LEU A 795 -27.57 -36.39 -21.91
N ALA A 796 -27.30 -36.86 -20.69
CA ALA A 796 -28.07 -36.56 -19.48
C ALA A 796 -28.16 -35.04 -19.23
N ASP A 797 -27.05 -34.32 -19.38
CA ASP A 797 -27.02 -32.86 -19.25
C ASP A 797 -27.94 -32.19 -20.30
N GLN A 798 -27.97 -32.67 -21.55
CA GLN A 798 -28.83 -32.13 -22.62
C GLN A 798 -30.32 -32.39 -22.45
N VAL A 799 -30.72 -33.35 -21.62
CA VAL A 799 -32.13 -33.66 -21.32
C VAL A 799 -32.51 -33.33 -19.88
N GLY A 800 -31.61 -32.72 -19.12
CA GLY A 800 -31.89 -32.24 -17.77
C GLY A 800 -31.98 -33.35 -16.72
N LEU A 801 -31.12 -34.37 -16.80
CA LEU A 801 -30.92 -35.36 -15.73
C LEU A 801 -29.66 -35.00 -14.93
N PRO A 802 -29.76 -34.58 -13.65
CA PRO A 802 -28.60 -34.32 -12.81
C PRO A 802 -27.82 -35.61 -12.58
N SER A 803 -26.55 -35.62 -12.99
CA SER A 803 -25.70 -36.81 -12.91
C SER A 803 -24.25 -36.43 -12.63
N CYS A 804 -23.55 -37.23 -11.85
CA CYS A 804 -22.12 -37.11 -11.62
C CYS A 804 -21.36 -37.97 -12.62
N LEU A 805 -20.22 -37.47 -13.11
CA LEU A 805 -19.25 -38.29 -13.84
C LEU A 805 -18.06 -38.55 -12.95
N VAL A 806 -17.74 -39.83 -12.70
CA VAL A 806 -16.64 -40.20 -11.80
C VAL A 806 -15.62 -41.04 -12.55
N ARG A 807 -14.35 -40.63 -12.43
CA ARG A 807 -13.19 -41.38 -12.88
C ARG A 807 -12.52 -42.04 -11.68
N GLY A 808 -12.63 -43.35 -11.61
CA GLY A 808 -11.95 -44.17 -10.61
C GLY A 808 -10.60 -44.69 -11.10
N GLU A 809 -10.13 -45.73 -10.42
CA GLU A 809 -8.85 -46.37 -10.72
C GLU A 809 -9.00 -47.53 -11.72
N TYR A 810 -7.88 -48.05 -12.22
CA TYR A 810 -7.82 -49.23 -13.10
C TYR A 810 -8.73 -49.15 -14.34
N GLY A 811 -8.91 -47.96 -14.90
CA GLY A 811 -9.76 -47.73 -16.08
C GLY A 811 -11.27 -47.77 -15.80
N ARG A 812 -11.70 -47.76 -14.54
CA ARG A 812 -13.13 -47.67 -14.18
C ARG A 812 -13.58 -46.21 -14.14
N SER A 813 -14.79 -45.99 -14.64
CA SER A 813 -15.50 -44.72 -14.60
C SER A 813 -16.99 -45.03 -14.62
N TRP A 814 -17.79 -44.21 -13.97
CA TRP A 814 -19.20 -44.47 -13.79
C TRP A 814 -19.99 -43.17 -13.65
N VAL A 815 -21.30 -43.33 -13.73
CA VAL A 815 -22.25 -42.25 -13.49
C VAL A 815 -22.98 -42.50 -12.18
N GLU A 816 -23.10 -41.45 -11.37
CA GLU A 816 -23.93 -41.47 -10.17
C GLU A 816 -25.12 -40.53 -10.34
N VAL A 817 -26.27 -40.91 -9.80
CA VAL A 817 -27.50 -40.12 -9.81
C VAL A 817 -28.08 -40.03 -8.40
N ALA A 818 -28.89 -39.00 -8.16
CA ALA A 818 -29.55 -38.76 -6.89
C ALA A 818 -31.05 -39.03 -7.00
N LEU A 819 -31.53 -40.04 -6.28
CA LEU A 819 -32.95 -40.37 -6.13
C LEU A 819 -33.38 -39.98 -4.71
N PRO A 820 -34.05 -38.83 -4.52
CA PRO A 820 -34.46 -38.41 -3.18
C PRO A 820 -35.51 -39.36 -2.59
N GLU A 821 -35.31 -39.78 -1.34
CA GLU A 821 -36.34 -40.45 -0.54
C GLU A 821 -37.25 -39.38 0.07
N LEU A 822 -38.39 -39.10 -0.57
CA LEU A 822 -39.30 -38.05 -0.13
C LEU A 822 -40.27 -38.58 0.94
N SER A 823 -40.20 -38.03 2.16
CA SER A 823 -41.16 -38.32 3.24
C SER A 823 -42.35 -37.33 3.19
N ALA A 824 -43.47 -37.77 2.63
CA ALA A 824 -44.81 -37.18 2.67
C ALA A 824 -45.06 -35.79 2.00
N MET A 825 -46.32 -35.57 1.60
CA MET A 825 -46.83 -34.36 0.95
C MET A 825 -47.06 -33.22 1.96
N PRO A 826 -46.87 -31.94 1.58
CA PRO A 826 -46.48 -31.44 0.26
C PRO A 826 -44.99 -31.66 -0.04
N ARG A 827 -44.67 -32.01 -1.30
CA ARG A 827 -43.29 -32.26 -1.74
C ARG A 827 -42.47 -30.97 -1.58
N PRO A 828 -41.39 -30.96 -0.78
CA PRO A 828 -40.55 -29.78 -0.67
C PRO A 828 -39.81 -29.54 -1.99
N LEU A 829 -39.76 -28.27 -2.42
CA LEU A 829 -38.92 -27.83 -3.52
C LEU A 829 -37.48 -27.74 -3.02
N TYR A 830 -36.61 -28.64 -3.47
CA TYR A 830 -35.19 -28.58 -3.15
C TYR A 830 -34.38 -28.24 -4.40
N PRO A 831 -33.46 -27.27 -4.33
CA PRO A 831 -32.50 -27.08 -5.41
C PRO A 831 -31.61 -28.32 -5.56
N SER A 832 -31.27 -28.69 -6.79
CA SER A 832 -30.42 -29.85 -7.13
C SER A 832 -29.06 -29.83 -6.41
N LYS A 833 -28.58 -28.64 -5.99
CA LYS A 833 -27.38 -28.46 -5.17
C LYS A 833 -27.40 -29.16 -3.81
N LEU A 834 -28.57 -29.43 -3.24
CA LEU A 834 -28.69 -30.12 -1.96
C LEU A 834 -28.77 -31.64 -2.11
N LEU A 835 -28.97 -32.13 -3.34
CA LEU A 835 -29.03 -33.56 -3.60
C LEU A 835 -27.66 -34.21 -3.44
N ARG A 836 -27.66 -35.42 -2.90
CA ARG A 836 -26.47 -36.27 -2.82
C ARG A 836 -26.70 -37.51 -3.67
N PRO A 837 -25.72 -37.91 -4.50
CA PRO A 837 -25.84 -39.14 -5.27
C PRO A 837 -25.93 -40.33 -4.33
N ASN A 838 -26.83 -41.25 -4.64
CA ASN A 838 -27.10 -42.47 -3.86
C ASN A 838 -27.22 -43.73 -4.74
N PHE A 839 -27.21 -43.58 -6.07
CA PHE A 839 -27.18 -44.71 -7.00
C PHE A 839 -26.13 -44.54 -8.09
N ILE A 840 -25.62 -45.66 -8.59
CA ILE A 840 -24.77 -45.77 -9.78
C ILE A 840 -25.63 -46.29 -10.93
N VAL A 841 -25.46 -45.73 -12.12
CA VAL A 841 -26.08 -46.26 -13.33
C VAL A 841 -25.18 -47.35 -13.92
N ASP A 842 -25.66 -48.61 -13.95
CA ASP A 842 -24.94 -49.69 -14.59
C ASP A 842 -24.97 -49.49 -16.12
N LEU A 843 -23.80 -49.26 -16.71
CA LEU A 843 -23.61 -49.14 -18.16
C LEU A 843 -22.91 -50.35 -18.79
N MET A 844 -22.71 -51.44 -18.03
CA MET A 844 -21.86 -52.57 -18.43
C MET A 844 -22.57 -53.92 -18.39
N LYS A 845 -23.14 -54.33 -17.25
CA LYS A 845 -23.75 -55.67 -17.10
C LYS A 845 -25.25 -55.62 -17.39
N ASN A 846 -25.95 -54.72 -16.72
CA ASN A 846 -27.39 -54.49 -16.85
C ASN A 846 -27.64 -53.02 -17.20
N PRO A 847 -27.52 -52.62 -18.49
CA PRO A 847 -27.64 -51.24 -18.92
C PRO A 847 -28.90 -50.54 -18.37
N GLY A 848 -28.70 -49.42 -17.66
CA GLY A 848 -29.78 -48.62 -17.08
C GLY A 848 -30.30 -49.10 -15.74
N LYS A 849 -29.77 -50.19 -15.16
CA LYS A 849 -30.08 -50.61 -13.78
C LYS A 849 -29.42 -49.64 -12.80
N LEU A 850 -30.16 -49.23 -11.78
CA LEU A 850 -29.63 -48.43 -10.67
C LEU A 850 -29.08 -49.34 -9.57
N ILE A 851 -27.81 -49.16 -9.23
CA ILE A 851 -27.11 -49.90 -8.16
C ILE A 851 -26.98 -48.96 -6.95
N PRO A 852 -27.55 -49.26 -5.77
CA PRO A 852 -27.39 -48.41 -4.60
C PRO A 852 -25.91 -48.29 -4.19
N ILE A 853 -25.46 -47.07 -3.93
CA ILE A 853 -24.10 -46.80 -3.45
C ILE A 853 -23.90 -47.48 -2.07
N ASN A 854 -22.66 -47.87 -1.76
CA ASN A 854 -22.27 -48.62 -0.54
C ASN A 854 -22.78 -50.08 -0.46
N THR A 855 -23.26 -50.64 -1.57
CA THR A 855 -23.50 -52.09 -1.68
C THR A 855 -22.27 -52.83 -2.19
N ASP A 856 -22.18 -54.15 -1.95
CA ASP A 856 -21.12 -54.99 -2.52
C ASP A 856 -21.13 -54.95 -4.05
N GLU A 857 -22.32 -54.89 -4.66
CA GLU A 857 -22.49 -54.73 -6.12
C GLU A 857 -21.86 -53.41 -6.61
N ALA A 858 -22.05 -52.31 -5.89
CA ALA A 858 -21.41 -51.02 -6.21
C ALA A 858 -19.90 -51.06 -6.01
N ASN A 859 -19.40 -51.70 -4.95
CA ASN A 859 -17.97 -51.84 -4.70
C ASN A 859 -17.28 -52.68 -5.79
N ASP A 860 -17.90 -53.77 -6.25
CA ASP A 860 -17.42 -54.57 -7.37
C ASP A 860 -17.43 -53.78 -8.69
N TYR A 861 -18.47 -52.97 -8.91
CA TYR A 861 -18.57 -52.11 -10.09
C TYR A 861 -17.43 -51.08 -10.14
N CYS A 862 -17.12 -50.47 -9.00
CA CYS A 862 -16.15 -49.40 -8.86
C CYS A 862 -14.75 -49.85 -8.44
N LYS A 863 -14.52 -51.15 -8.24
CA LYS A 863 -13.28 -51.73 -7.65
C LYS A 863 -12.92 -51.12 -6.29
N ASN A 864 -13.80 -51.26 -5.30
CA ASN A 864 -13.61 -50.85 -3.89
C ASN A 864 -13.38 -49.35 -3.66
N TYR A 865 -13.86 -48.50 -4.57
CA TYR A 865 -13.75 -47.05 -4.43
C TYR A 865 -14.39 -46.52 -3.13
N TYR A 866 -15.60 -46.98 -2.78
CA TYR A 866 -16.30 -46.51 -1.56
C TYR A 866 -15.73 -47.11 -0.28
N SER A 867 -15.18 -48.33 -0.35
CA SER A 867 -14.51 -49.00 0.78
C SER A 867 -13.20 -48.31 1.21
N SER A 868 -12.57 -47.53 0.32
CA SER A 868 -11.30 -46.84 0.58
C SER A 868 -11.43 -45.45 1.22
N LYS A 869 -12.66 -44.91 1.33
CA LYS A 869 -12.94 -43.54 1.80
C LYS A 869 -13.64 -43.47 3.16
N TYR A 870 -13.89 -44.61 3.79
CA TYR A 870 -14.48 -44.73 5.13
C TYR A 870 -13.59 -45.54 6.05
#